data_AF-A0AAU4W2F0-F1
#
_entry.id   AF-A0AAU4W2F0-F1
#
_cell.length_a   1.000
_cell.length_b   1.000
_cell.length_c   1.000
_cell.angle_alpha   90.00
_cell.angle_beta   90.00
_cell.angle_gamma   90.00
#
_symmetry.space_group_name_H-M   'P 1'
#
loop_
_entity.id
_entity.type
_entity.pdbx_description
1 polymer ?
#
loop_
_entity_poly.entity_id
_entity_poly.type
_entity_poly.pdbx_seq_one_letter_code
_entity_poly.pdbx_strand_id
1 'polypeptide(L)'
;MQQEWEPEELISVWTLLEEDMGRLRNKSGANRLGFALLLKFFEVEARFPEGPGEVPDAVVGYVAQQVKVPAGEWASYDWLGKAIQRHRVEIRSVYGFRPTTEDDQAKLAEWLTAELCPVELSRERLAEAVVARCRNERIEPPAPGQVRRLVASAVKDFETQFCRRTVGRLSQLTRARLDELVTGDHEESEDGGAEVASAGGGRAFFAELKADPGAPGLDSLFAEINKLERVRRLALPGDLFADVSEKRVESWRARASKEYPADLLPPRMKPEMRWTLLATLCHVREAEITDSLVDLFTQLVLRINTRAEKKVDKEFTNELKKVRGKDAMLLRVAEAALAEPSGIVRRVIYPVMGGEKTLKALAAEAAANERQYQARVRTVLRSSYSAHWRRMLKPLLKALTLKSNNDAHRPVMDAIELLERYLDQPLKEGAFFDPAETVPLEGVVQPQWRVAVVDDKGRVERIPYELCVLVALRDALRRREIWVVGANRWRNPEDDLPADFEDNRDVHYDALEHPQDPAEFIAALQKRHREALDRLEQALVDGTAGGVAVTTRRGEPWIKVPPLDKQEEPQNLTAVKAEIERRWGTIDLLDMLKYAEFDVGFTEEFSSVATRRNLPQDKLRRRLLLVLFALGTNMGIKRVAVTGKHGESEATLRRVRHLFVNRANMRAALVRLVNATFAARDEGWWGSGTACASDSRKFGSWSSNLMTEWHQRYRGPGVMIYWQCDLKVAHFEQMSGRRYRHFRPVTNWSIPQPACGGSNSSVRSLASRPKAETTTESARVRGKPVRMNTSEPLMRTRKDHPPQWKQSRRSRSYRVGTQRDSELAVKAGVGHRGFRVKEGIHPGRISYVRNRETP
;
A
#
# COMPACT_ATOMS: atom_id res chain seq x y z
N MET A 1 -7.05 -26.29 17.86
CA MET A 1 -6.12 -27.43 17.67
C MET A 1 -5.58 -27.51 16.26
N GLN A 2 -4.26 -27.60 16.15
CA GLN A 2 -3.49 -27.98 14.96
C GLN A 2 -3.98 -29.34 14.41
N GLN A 3 -4.06 -29.49 13.09
CA GLN A 3 -4.62 -30.70 12.44
C GLN A 3 -3.54 -31.67 11.93
N GLU A 4 -2.46 -31.12 11.36
CA GLU A 4 -1.29 -31.87 10.91
C GLU A 4 -0.23 -31.87 12.01
N TRP A 5 0.30 -33.05 12.33
CA TRP A 5 1.25 -33.26 13.43
C TRP A 5 2.40 -34.14 12.96
N GLU A 6 3.63 -33.62 13.04
CA GLU A 6 4.84 -34.40 12.76
C GLU A 6 5.12 -35.41 13.89
N PRO A 7 5.85 -36.52 13.63
CA PRO A 7 6.13 -37.53 14.65
C PRO A 7 6.81 -37.01 15.92
N GLU A 8 7.67 -36.01 15.80
CA GLU A 8 8.35 -35.38 16.95
C GLU A 8 7.40 -34.49 17.77
N GLU A 9 6.46 -33.81 17.11
CA GLU A 9 5.38 -33.05 17.78
C GLU A 9 4.44 -33.99 18.53
N LEU A 10 4.05 -35.12 17.92
CA LEU A 10 3.24 -36.16 18.57
C LEU A 10 3.93 -36.72 19.82
N ILE A 11 5.23 -36.99 19.76
CA ILE A 11 6.01 -37.45 20.92
C ILE A 11 6.05 -36.37 22.01
N SER A 12 6.36 -35.13 21.67
CA SER A 12 6.51 -34.05 22.66
C SER A 12 5.19 -33.65 23.34
N VAL A 13 4.05 -33.71 22.64
CA VAL A 13 2.76 -33.23 23.15
C VAL A 13 1.80 -34.35 23.55
N TRP A 14 1.72 -35.45 22.80
CA TRP A 14 0.69 -36.49 22.94
C TRP A 14 1.14 -37.76 23.66
N THR A 15 2.36 -37.78 24.21
CA THR A 15 2.79 -38.84 25.13
C THR A 15 2.04 -38.74 26.46
N LEU A 16 1.54 -39.89 26.95
CA LEU A 16 0.96 -40.08 28.28
C LEU A 16 2.07 -40.33 29.30
N LEU A 17 2.05 -39.61 30.41
CA LEU A 17 3.00 -39.81 31.50
C LEU A 17 2.54 -40.93 32.45
N GLU A 18 3.40 -41.35 33.38
CA GLU A 18 3.09 -42.46 34.29
C GLU A 18 1.84 -42.20 35.14
N GLU A 19 1.61 -40.95 35.57
CA GLU A 19 0.39 -40.57 36.28
C GLU A 19 -0.88 -40.75 35.41
N ASP A 20 -0.81 -40.46 34.11
CA ASP A 20 -1.93 -40.58 33.17
C ASP A 20 -2.27 -42.04 32.93
N MET A 21 -1.24 -42.87 32.80
CA MET A 21 -1.38 -44.33 32.76
C MET A 21 -1.93 -44.88 34.09
N GLY A 22 -1.68 -44.21 35.22
CA GLY A 22 -2.37 -44.41 36.49
C GLY A 22 -3.87 -44.10 36.43
N ARG A 23 -4.25 -42.91 35.94
CA ARG A 23 -5.64 -42.44 35.76
C ARG A 23 -6.46 -43.34 34.82
N LEU A 24 -5.79 -44.07 33.91
CA LEU A 24 -6.40 -45.03 32.99
C LEU A 24 -6.67 -46.43 33.58
N ARG A 25 -6.17 -46.78 34.77
CA ARG A 25 -6.26 -48.17 35.31
C ARG A 25 -7.69 -48.72 35.38
N ASN A 26 -8.67 -47.88 35.71
CA ASN A 26 -10.07 -48.28 35.89
C ASN A 26 -10.92 -48.14 34.59
N LYS A 27 -10.28 -48.04 33.41
CA LYS A 27 -10.93 -47.75 32.12
C LYS A 27 -10.51 -48.74 31.03
N SER A 28 -11.48 -49.23 30.25
CA SER A 28 -11.32 -50.26 29.20
C SER A 28 -11.91 -49.81 27.84
N GLY A 29 -11.42 -50.40 26.75
CA GLY A 29 -11.89 -50.17 25.37
C GLY A 29 -11.99 -48.69 24.99
N ALA A 30 -13.05 -48.33 24.27
CA ALA A 30 -13.41 -46.97 23.89
C ALA A 30 -13.35 -45.95 25.05
N ASN A 31 -13.69 -46.35 26.29
CA ASN A 31 -13.60 -45.45 27.45
C ASN A 31 -12.16 -45.19 27.91
N ARG A 32 -11.25 -46.13 27.67
CA ARG A 32 -9.81 -45.97 27.94
C ARG A 32 -9.18 -45.01 26.93
N LEU A 33 -9.41 -45.25 25.64
CA LEU A 33 -8.92 -44.38 24.56
C LEU A 33 -9.54 -42.98 24.66
N GLY A 34 -10.85 -42.90 24.84
CA GLY A 34 -11.55 -41.62 24.95
C GLY A 34 -11.17 -40.80 26.18
N PHE A 35 -10.86 -41.42 27.33
CA PHE A 35 -10.30 -40.67 28.47
C PHE A 35 -8.91 -40.13 28.18
N ALA A 36 -8.02 -40.93 27.58
CA ALA A 36 -6.65 -40.51 27.24
C ALA A 36 -6.65 -39.33 26.25
N LEU A 37 -7.45 -39.41 25.19
CA LEU A 37 -7.59 -38.34 24.21
C LEU A 37 -8.17 -37.06 24.84
N LEU A 38 -9.21 -37.16 25.66
CA LEU A 38 -9.77 -36.00 26.36
C LEU A 38 -8.78 -35.38 27.37
N LEU A 39 -7.95 -36.19 28.04
CA LEU A 39 -6.97 -35.72 29.03
C LEU A 39 -5.84 -34.92 28.37
N LYS A 40 -5.24 -35.45 27.30
CA LYS A 40 -4.17 -34.76 26.55
C LYS A 40 -4.71 -33.57 25.73
N PHE A 41 -5.91 -33.67 25.15
CA PHE A 41 -6.55 -32.53 24.48
C PHE A 41 -6.80 -31.37 25.44
N PHE A 42 -7.23 -31.64 26.68
CA PHE A 42 -7.45 -30.59 27.68
C PHE A 42 -6.12 -29.94 28.14
N GLU A 43 -5.02 -30.69 28.19
CA GLU A 43 -3.66 -30.17 28.46
C GLU A 43 -3.24 -29.10 27.43
N VAL A 44 -3.47 -29.40 26.15
CA VAL A 44 -3.11 -28.53 25.02
C VAL A 44 -4.07 -27.34 24.90
N GLU A 45 -5.38 -27.60 24.83
CA GLU A 45 -6.38 -26.58 24.45
C GLU A 45 -7.11 -25.93 25.64
N ALA A 46 -6.87 -26.39 26.88
CA ALA A 46 -7.54 -25.93 28.12
C ALA A 46 -9.08 -26.04 28.10
N ARG A 47 -9.63 -26.93 27.27
CA ARG A 47 -11.07 -27.19 27.07
C ARG A 47 -11.28 -28.63 26.61
N PHE A 48 -12.53 -29.07 26.53
CA PHE A 48 -12.87 -30.32 25.84
C PHE A 48 -13.20 -30.08 24.36
N PRO A 49 -13.04 -31.09 23.49
CA PRO A 49 -13.47 -31.00 22.09
C PRO A 49 -15.01 -30.96 21.98
N GLU A 50 -15.51 -30.30 20.93
CA GLU A 50 -16.94 -30.27 20.58
C GLU A 50 -17.43 -31.62 20.02
N GLY A 51 -16.54 -32.43 19.42
CA GLY A 51 -16.86 -33.76 18.89
C GLY A 51 -15.62 -34.57 18.46
N PRO A 52 -15.80 -35.82 17.97
CA PRO A 52 -14.68 -36.73 17.69
C PRO A 52 -13.75 -36.27 16.57
N GLY A 53 -14.28 -35.63 15.54
CA GLY A 53 -13.52 -35.11 14.39
C GLY A 53 -12.75 -33.81 14.66
N GLU A 54 -12.70 -33.33 15.90
CA GLU A 54 -11.78 -32.25 16.29
C GLU A 54 -10.39 -32.79 16.68
N VAL A 55 -10.28 -34.10 16.93
CA VAL A 55 -9.03 -34.81 17.24
C VAL A 55 -8.54 -35.52 15.97
N PRO A 56 -7.36 -35.16 15.40
CA PRO A 56 -6.88 -35.75 14.15
C PRO A 56 -6.59 -37.25 14.25
N ASP A 57 -6.83 -37.99 13.16
CA ASP A 57 -6.62 -39.46 13.12
C ASP A 57 -5.19 -39.89 13.47
N ALA A 58 -4.18 -39.06 13.15
CA ALA A 58 -2.78 -39.30 13.56
C ALA A 58 -2.62 -39.30 15.09
N VAL A 59 -3.27 -38.35 15.79
CA VAL A 59 -3.28 -38.27 17.26
C VAL A 59 -4.07 -39.44 17.85
N VAL A 60 -5.23 -39.79 17.27
CA VAL A 60 -6.03 -40.95 17.68
C VAL A 60 -5.21 -42.23 17.57
N GLY A 61 -4.53 -42.44 16.43
CA GLY A 61 -3.66 -43.60 16.19
C GLY A 61 -2.46 -43.66 17.12
N TYR A 62 -1.80 -42.53 17.40
CA TYR A 62 -0.65 -42.47 18.29
C TYR A 62 -1.01 -42.79 19.75
N VAL A 63 -2.07 -42.18 20.29
CA VAL A 63 -2.53 -42.43 21.66
C VAL A 63 -3.12 -43.84 21.81
N ALA A 64 -3.81 -44.36 20.79
CA ALA A 64 -4.32 -45.73 20.73
C ALA A 64 -3.23 -46.80 20.96
N GLN A 65 -2.06 -46.62 20.34
CA GLN A 65 -0.91 -47.51 20.55
C GLN A 65 -0.41 -47.49 22.01
N GLN A 66 -0.30 -46.31 22.62
CA GLN A 66 0.14 -46.15 24.02
C GLN A 66 -0.82 -46.84 25.00
N VAL A 67 -2.13 -46.65 24.84
CA VAL A 67 -3.14 -47.23 25.75
C VAL A 67 -3.47 -48.70 25.48
N LYS A 68 -2.96 -49.25 24.37
CA LYS A 68 -3.21 -50.62 23.86
C LYS A 68 -4.68 -50.90 23.54
N VAL A 69 -5.32 -49.99 22.81
CA VAL A 69 -6.72 -50.10 22.33
C VAL A 69 -6.72 -49.86 20.81
N PRO A 70 -7.51 -50.58 19.99
CA PRO A 70 -7.64 -50.28 18.56
C PRO A 70 -8.17 -48.86 18.32
N ALA A 71 -7.53 -48.08 17.44
CA ALA A 71 -7.93 -46.70 17.15
C ALA A 71 -9.41 -46.56 16.72
N GLY A 72 -9.94 -47.57 16.03
CA GLY A 72 -11.35 -47.63 15.63
C GLY A 72 -12.37 -47.63 16.79
N GLU A 73 -11.97 -47.99 18.01
CA GLU A 73 -12.86 -47.86 19.18
C GLU A 73 -13.18 -46.39 19.53
N TRP A 74 -12.44 -45.41 19.01
CA TRP A 74 -12.78 -43.99 19.16
C TRP A 74 -14.18 -43.66 18.58
N ALA A 75 -14.55 -44.31 17.48
CA ALA A 75 -15.89 -44.19 16.88
C ALA A 75 -17.01 -44.83 17.73
N SER A 76 -16.66 -45.67 18.72
CA SER A 76 -17.59 -46.29 19.67
C SER A 76 -17.59 -45.61 21.05
N TYR A 77 -16.88 -44.49 21.21
CA TYR A 77 -16.91 -43.72 22.45
C TYR A 77 -18.21 -42.92 22.58
N ASP A 78 -18.87 -43.02 23.74
CA ASP A 78 -20.18 -42.38 23.98
C ASP A 78 -20.04 -40.91 24.39
N TRP A 79 -20.32 -40.02 23.44
CA TRP A 79 -20.27 -38.57 23.57
C TRP A 79 -21.44 -37.93 24.32
N LEU A 80 -22.51 -38.69 24.63
CA LEU A 80 -23.71 -38.18 25.29
C LEU A 80 -23.97 -38.83 26.66
N GLY A 81 -23.39 -40.00 26.92
CA GLY A 81 -23.64 -40.79 28.11
C GLY A 81 -22.91 -40.37 29.39
N LYS A 82 -23.17 -41.15 30.45
CA LYS A 82 -22.63 -40.94 31.79
C LYS A 82 -21.11 -41.21 31.90
N ALA A 83 -20.46 -41.70 30.85
CA ALA A 83 -19.01 -41.92 30.82
C ALA A 83 -18.25 -40.59 30.62
N ILE A 84 -18.47 -39.92 29.49
CA ILE A 84 -17.85 -38.64 29.17
C ILE A 84 -18.14 -37.56 30.24
N GLN A 85 -19.33 -37.57 30.84
CA GLN A 85 -19.66 -36.66 31.95
C GLN A 85 -18.72 -36.85 33.16
N ARG A 86 -18.47 -38.10 33.57
CA ARG A 86 -17.53 -38.43 34.66
C ARG A 86 -16.08 -38.11 34.25
N HIS A 87 -15.69 -38.45 33.03
CA HIS A 87 -14.36 -38.14 32.49
C HIS A 87 -14.08 -36.63 32.50
N ARG A 88 -15.04 -35.79 32.10
CA ARG A 88 -14.90 -34.32 32.14
C ARG A 88 -14.77 -33.77 33.57
N VAL A 89 -15.45 -34.38 34.56
CA VAL A 89 -15.27 -34.00 35.98
C VAL A 89 -13.89 -34.41 36.51
N GLU A 90 -13.46 -35.63 36.20
CA GLU A 90 -12.15 -36.16 36.60
C GLU A 90 -10.98 -35.34 36.01
N ILE A 91 -11.01 -35.05 34.70
CA ILE A 91 -9.97 -34.28 34.00
C ILE A 91 -9.91 -32.83 34.50
N ARG A 92 -11.05 -32.19 34.76
CA ARG A 92 -11.08 -30.86 35.41
C ARG A 92 -10.39 -30.89 36.77
N SER A 93 -10.65 -31.92 37.58
CA SER A 93 -10.00 -32.07 38.89
C SER A 93 -8.48 -32.26 38.80
N VAL A 94 -7.98 -32.92 37.76
CA VAL A 94 -6.52 -33.11 37.54
C VAL A 94 -5.82 -31.77 37.26
N TYR A 95 -6.38 -30.94 36.37
CA TYR A 95 -5.78 -29.63 36.04
C TYR A 95 -6.20 -28.50 36.99
N GLY A 96 -7.06 -28.77 37.97
CA GLY A 96 -7.60 -27.76 38.90
C GLY A 96 -8.54 -26.74 38.22
N PHE A 97 -9.25 -27.15 37.17
CA PHE A 97 -10.21 -26.33 36.42
C PHE A 97 -11.64 -26.47 36.95
N ARG A 98 -12.46 -25.43 36.74
CA ARG A 98 -13.90 -25.46 37.02
C ARG A 98 -14.74 -25.08 35.79
N PRO A 99 -16.02 -25.52 35.68
CA PRO A 99 -16.92 -25.02 34.64
C PRO A 99 -17.11 -23.50 34.73
N THR A 100 -17.34 -22.87 33.57
CA THR A 100 -17.82 -21.48 33.48
C THR A 100 -19.26 -21.35 33.99
N THR A 101 -19.52 -20.27 34.71
CA THR A 101 -20.85 -19.84 35.19
C THR A 101 -21.34 -18.61 34.41
N GLU A 102 -22.56 -18.16 34.69
CA GLU A 102 -23.09 -16.91 34.11
C GLU A 102 -22.39 -15.66 34.69
N ASP A 103 -21.97 -15.70 35.96
CA ASP A 103 -21.20 -14.65 36.63
C ASP A 103 -19.79 -14.52 36.01
N ASP A 104 -19.12 -15.62 35.69
CA ASP A 104 -17.85 -15.60 34.95
C ASP A 104 -18.03 -14.97 33.56
N GLN A 105 -19.11 -15.32 32.85
CA GLN A 105 -19.40 -14.75 31.53
C GLN A 105 -19.73 -13.26 31.60
N ALA A 106 -20.37 -12.79 32.67
CA ALA A 106 -20.59 -11.37 32.93
C ALA A 106 -19.25 -10.64 33.17
N LYS A 107 -18.39 -11.17 34.05
CA LYS A 107 -17.05 -10.62 34.34
C LYS A 107 -16.15 -10.58 33.11
N LEU A 108 -16.14 -11.64 32.30
CA LEU A 108 -15.41 -11.69 31.03
C LEU A 108 -15.96 -10.64 30.03
N ALA A 109 -17.28 -10.42 29.98
CA ALA A 109 -17.86 -9.40 29.10
C ALA A 109 -17.56 -7.97 29.57
N GLU A 110 -17.59 -7.71 30.88
CA GLU A 110 -17.18 -6.44 31.49
C GLU A 110 -15.71 -6.15 31.23
N TRP A 111 -14.83 -7.12 31.50
CA TRP A 111 -13.40 -7.04 31.20
C TRP A 111 -13.12 -6.71 29.72
N LEU A 112 -13.71 -7.47 28.79
CA LEU A 112 -13.58 -7.19 27.36
C LEU A 112 -14.04 -5.78 27.02
N THR A 113 -15.15 -5.31 27.60
CA THR A 113 -15.71 -3.97 27.36
C THR A 113 -14.79 -2.87 27.89
N ALA A 114 -14.16 -3.09 29.04
CA ALA A 114 -13.34 -2.10 29.75
C ALA A 114 -11.89 -2.01 29.23
N GLU A 115 -11.22 -3.15 29.01
CA GLU A 115 -9.78 -3.20 28.73
C GLU A 115 -9.44 -3.46 27.25
N LEU A 116 -10.05 -4.48 26.63
CA LEU A 116 -9.65 -4.89 25.26
C LEU A 116 -10.43 -4.19 24.15
N CYS A 117 -11.72 -3.90 24.32
CA CYS A 117 -12.51 -3.17 23.32
C CYS A 117 -12.03 -1.73 23.03
N PRO A 118 -11.39 -0.98 23.95
CA PRO A 118 -10.69 0.27 23.59
C PRO A 118 -9.56 0.10 22.55
N VAL A 119 -8.87 -1.06 22.54
CA VAL A 119 -7.61 -1.26 21.80
C VAL A 119 -7.69 -2.25 20.62
N GLU A 120 -8.45 -3.34 20.72
CA GLU A 120 -8.47 -4.43 19.75
C GLU A 120 -9.75 -4.47 18.90
N LEU A 121 -9.61 -4.49 17.58
CA LEU A 121 -10.69 -4.46 16.60
C LEU A 121 -11.08 -5.86 16.09
N SER A 122 -10.17 -6.84 16.14
CA SER A 122 -10.42 -8.22 15.71
C SER A 122 -11.27 -8.97 16.73
N ARG A 123 -12.41 -9.49 16.26
CA ARG A 123 -13.29 -10.35 17.06
C ARG A 123 -12.70 -11.72 17.35
N GLU A 124 -11.73 -12.16 16.54
CA GLU A 124 -11.01 -13.42 16.72
C GLU A 124 -10.00 -13.27 17.84
N ARG A 125 -9.16 -12.23 17.83
CA ARG A 125 -8.23 -11.95 18.93
C ARG A 125 -8.93 -11.63 20.26
N LEU A 126 -10.11 -11.01 20.22
CA LEU A 126 -10.96 -10.87 21.42
C LEU A 126 -11.49 -12.22 21.93
N ALA A 127 -11.76 -13.19 21.05
CA ALA A 127 -12.19 -14.55 21.44
C ALA A 127 -11.02 -15.40 21.95
N GLU A 128 -9.85 -15.32 21.30
CA GLU A 128 -8.59 -15.92 21.75
C GLU A 128 -8.21 -15.39 23.15
N ALA A 129 -8.33 -14.07 23.37
CA ALA A 129 -8.07 -13.46 24.68
C ALA A 129 -9.05 -13.93 25.77
N VAL A 130 -10.32 -14.22 25.45
CA VAL A 130 -11.24 -14.89 26.40
C VAL A 130 -10.74 -16.29 26.74
N VAL A 131 -10.35 -17.09 25.75
CA VAL A 131 -9.86 -18.46 25.99
C VAL A 131 -8.56 -18.45 26.81
N ALA A 132 -7.64 -17.53 26.52
CA ALA A 132 -6.40 -17.34 27.28
C ALA A 132 -6.67 -16.88 28.72
N ARG A 133 -7.60 -15.93 28.94
CA ARG A 133 -7.98 -15.49 30.29
C ARG A 133 -8.66 -16.61 31.08
N CYS A 134 -9.56 -17.37 30.46
CA CYS A 134 -10.16 -18.57 31.05
C CYS A 134 -9.09 -19.60 31.47
N ARG A 135 -8.09 -19.87 30.62
CA ARG A 135 -6.95 -20.75 30.94
C ARG A 135 -6.18 -20.26 32.17
N ASN A 136 -5.90 -18.96 32.25
CA ASN A 136 -5.16 -18.36 33.36
C ASN A 136 -5.96 -18.38 34.69
N GLU A 137 -7.28 -18.15 34.64
CA GLU A 137 -8.19 -18.19 35.79
C GLU A 137 -8.66 -19.63 36.15
N ARG A 138 -8.18 -20.64 35.42
CA ARG A 138 -8.59 -22.07 35.52
C ARG A 138 -10.11 -22.29 35.38
N ILE A 139 -10.71 -21.52 34.49
CA ILE A 139 -12.11 -21.65 34.07
C ILE A 139 -12.12 -22.39 32.73
N GLU A 140 -12.94 -23.43 32.59
CA GLU A 140 -13.19 -24.03 31.27
C GLU A 140 -13.91 -22.99 30.41
N PRO A 141 -13.35 -22.59 29.24
CA PRO A 141 -13.95 -21.55 28.43
C PRO A 141 -15.36 -21.98 27.95
N PRO A 142 -16.31 -21.04 27.80
CA PRO A 142 -17.57 -21.31 27.13
C PRO A 142 -17.34 -21.92 25.74
N ALA A 143 -18.34 -22.63 25.20
CA ALA A 143 -18.22 -23.18 23.85
C ALA A 143 -17.90 -22.06 22.84
N PRO A 144 -17.13 -22.30 21.76
CA PRO A 144 -16.85 -21.30 20.71
C PRO A 144 -18.08 -20.52 20.21
N GLY A 145 -19.25 -21.16 20.13
CA GLY A 145 -20.53 -20.51 19.81
C GLY A 145 -21.09 -19.57 20.90
N GLN A 146 -20.70 -19.73 22.16
CA GLN A 146 -20.97 -18.81 23.27
C GLN A 146 -19.92 -17.69 23.32
N VAL A 147 -18.62 -17.99 23.20
CA VAL A 147 -17.54 -16.97 23.18
C VAL A 147 -17.78 -15.93 22.08
N ARG A 148 -18.13 -16.37 20.85
CA ARG A 148 -18.49 -15.47 19.75
C ARG A 148 -19.72 -14.58 20.04
N ARG A 149 -20.64 -15.02 20.91
CA ARG A 149 -21.79 -14.21 21.37
C ARG A 149 -21.40 -13.24 22.48
N LEU A 150 -20.57 -13.66 23.43
CA LEU A 150 -20.02 -12.85 24.52
C LEU A 150 -19.22 -11.66 23.96
N VAL A 151 -18.26 -11.94 23.07
CA VAL A 151 -17.49 -10.91 22.33
C VAL A 151 -18.41 -9.97 21.54
N ALA A 152 -19.47 -10.50 20.92
CA ALA A 152 -20.42 -9.67 20.18
C ALA A 152 -21.28 -8.75 21.08
N SER A 153 -21.54 -9.11 22.34
CA SER A 153 -22.16 -8.19 23.31
C SER A 153 -21.14 -7.17 23.80
N ALA A 154 -19.99 -7.61 24.32
CA ALA A 154 -18.96 -6.72 24.86
C ALA A 154 -18.55 -5.60 23.87
N VAL A 155 -18.42 -5.92 22.57
CA VAL A 155 -18.17 -4.91 21.52
C VAL A 155 -19.35 -3.94 21.33
N LYS A 156 -20.61 -4.42 21.37
CA LYS A 156 -21.81 -3.57 21.25
C LYS A 156 -21.99 -2.67 22.47
N ASP A 157 -21.69 -3.19 23.64
CA ASP A 157 -21.86 -2.49 24.91
C ASP A 157 -20.73 -1.46 25.07
N PHE A 158 -19.50 -1.78 24.64
CA PHE A 158 -18.43 -0.80 24.38
C PHE A 158 -18.83 0.28 23.36
N GLU A 159 -19.36 -0.06 22.17
CA GLU A 159 -19.81 0.95 21.18
C GLU A 159 -20.81 1.94 21.81
N THR A 160 -21.68 1.44 22.70
CA THR A 160 -22.69 2.23 23.41
C THR A 160 -22.07 3.12 24.49
N GLN A 161 -21.14 2.60 25.31
CA GLN A 161 -20.40 3.38 26.29
C GLN A 161 -19.54 4.47 25.63
N PHE A 162 -18.82 4.12 24.57
CA PHE A 162 -17.97 5.03 23.79
C PHE A 162 -18.77 6.21 23.24
N CYS A 163 -19.96 5.97 22.68
CA CYS A 163 -20.84 7.05 22.23
C CYS A 163 -21.27 7.96 23.39
N ARG A 164 -21.71 7.37 24.51
CA ARG A 164 -22.18 8.13 25.68
C ARG A 164 -21.06 8.98 26.30
N ARG A 165 -19.84 8.43 26.38
CA ARG A 165 -18.64 9.10 26.92
C ARG A 165 -18.17 10.22 26.01
N THR A 166 -18.09 9.98 24.69
CA THR A 166 -17.75 11.01 23.69
C THR A 166 -18.72 12.18 23.76
N VAL A 167 -20.04 11.92 23.76
CA VAL A 167 -21.06 12.96 23.87
C VAL A 167 -20.97 13.71 25.19
N GLY A 168 -20.67 13.02 26.30
CA GLY A 168 -20.45 13.64 27.61
C GLY A 168 -19.34 14.69 27.61
N ARG A 169 -18.25 14.46 26.88
CA ARG A 169 -17.13 15.41 26.72
C ARG A 169 -17.43 16.56 25.74
N LEU A 170 -18.40 16.42 24.84
CA LEU A 170 -18.73 17.46 23.84
C LEU A 170 -19.65 18.55 24.44
N SER A 171 -19.25 19.82 24.34
CA SER A 171 -20.10 20.95 24.74
C SER A 171 -21.36 21.08 23.88
N GLN A 172 -22.41 21.74 24.38
CA GLN A 172 -23.64 21.98 23.61
C GLN A 172 -23.38 22.78 22.32
N LEU A 173 -22.46 23.76 22.37
CA LEU A 173 -22.03 24.54 21.20
C LEU A 173 -21.30 23.66 20.18
N THR A 174 -20.40 22.78 20.64
CA THR A 174 -19.70 21.82 19.78
C THR A 174 -20.69 20.86 19.11
N ARG A 175 -21.69 20.33 19.85
CA ARG A 175 -22.73 19.46 19.29
C ARG A 175 -23.57 20.16 18.21
N ALA A 176 -23.94 21.43 18.43
CA ALA A 176 -24.67 22.23 17.44
C ALA A 176 -23.84 22.47 16.16
N ARG A 177 -22.56 22.82 16.30
CA ARG A 177 -21.63 22.97 15.15
C ARG A 177 -21.40 21.66 14.39
N LEU A 178 -21.36 20.52 15.08
CA LEU A 178 -21.28 19.21 14.42
C LEU A 178 -22.57 18.90 13.63
N ASP A 179 -23.74 19.23 14.16
CA ASP A 179 -25.02 19.02 13.46
C ASP A 179 -25.17 19.93 12.23
N GLU A 180 -24.67 21.16 12.30
CA GLU A 180 -24.62 22.12 11.18
C GLU A 180 -23.93 21.53 9.93
N LEU A 181 -22.89 20.70 10.10
CA LEU A 181 -22.19 19.99 9.02
C LEU A 181 -23.13 19.14 8.15
N VAL A 182 -24.23 18.63 8.71
CA VAL A 182 -25.14 17.70 8.02
C VAL A 182 -26.54 18.29 7.80
N THR A 183 -26.96 19.28 8.57
CA THR A 183 -28.24 19.97 8.36
C THR A 183 -28.13 21.09 7.33
N GLY A 184 -27.09 21.93 7.39
CA GLY A 184 -27.03 23.19 6.65
C GLY A 184 -26.92 23.01 5.13
N ASP A 185 -27.93 23.46 4.39
CA ASP A 185 -27.84 23.68 2.95
C ASP A 185 -27.43 25.14 2.71
N HIS A 186 -26.21 25.36 2.22
CA HIS A 186 -25.87 26.63 1.58
C HIS A 186 -26.40 26.59 0.15
N GLU A 187 -27.67 26.94 -0.02
CA GLU A 187 -28.09 27.59 -1.25
C GLU A 187 -27.47 29.00 -1.28
N GLU A 188 -26.98 29.43 -2.45
CA GLU A 188 -26.38 30.75 -2.62
C GLU A 188 -27.50 31.80 -2.57
N SER A 189 -27.74 32.38 -1.40
CA SER A 189 -28.69 33.48 -1.23
C SER A 189 -28.18 34.72 -1.97
N GLU A 190 -28.82 35.08 -3.08
CA GLU A 190 -28.43 36.22 -3.93
C GLU A 190 -28.59 37.60 -3.27
N ASP A 191 -29.13 37.67 -2.05
CA ASP A 191 -29.40 38.92 -1.33
C ASP A 191 -28.29 39.25 -0.30
N GLY A 192 -27.78 40.49 -0.35
CA GLY A 192 -26.49 40.89 0.23
C GLY A 192 -26.48 41.16 1.74
N GLY A 193 -27.16 40.33 2.53
CA GLY A 193 -27.37 40.54 3.97
C GLY A 193 -26.35 39.85 4.88
N ALA A 194 -25.32 40.59 5.33
CA ALA A 194 -24.46 40.34 6.50
C ALA A 194 -24.07 38.86 6.82
N GLU A 195 -22.83 38.48 6.49
CA GLU A 195 -22.24 37.17 6.81
C GLU A 195 -22.21 36.85 8.32
N VAL A 196 -23.24 36.15 8.83
CA VAL A 196 -23.10 35.36 10.05
C VAL A 196 -22.28 34.12 9.68
N ALA A 197 -20.96 34.24 9.77
CA ALA A 197 -20.01 33.23 9.30
C ALA A 197 -20.17 31.87 10.01
N SER A 198 -20.96 30.99 9.40
CA SER A 198 -21.18 29.60 9.82
C SER A 198 -19.86 28.90 10.12
N ALA A 199 -19.74 28.33 11.33
CA ALA A 199 -18.56 27.56 11.71
C ALA A 199 -18.54 26.19 11.03
N GLY A 200 -19.71 25.58 10.81
CA GLY A 200 -19.86 24.30 10.12
C GLY A 200 -19.85 24.38 8.60
N GLY A 201 -20.21 25.49 7.95
CA GLY A 201 -20.20 25.61 6.48
C GLY A 201 -21.07 24.59 5.73
N GLY A 202 -22.07 24.02 6.40
CA GLY A 202 -23.08 23.10 5.84
C GLY A 202 -22.57 21.81 5.22
N ARG A 203 -23.46 21.17 4.46
CA ARG A 203 -23.19 19.91 3.72
C ARG A 203 -22.09 20.06 2.66
N ALA A 204 -21.88 21.28 2.16
CA ALA A 204 -20.76 21.61 1.28
C ALA A 204 -19.43 21.38 2.00
N PHE A 205 -19.26 21.91 3.22
CA PHE A 205 -18.07 21.62 4.02
C PHE A 205 -17.94 20.15 4.39
N PHE A 206 -19.03 19.45 4.72
CA PHE A 206 -18.96 18.01 5.01
C PHE A 206 -18.48 17.16 3.81
N ALA A 207 -18.72 17.60 2.58
CA ALA A 207 -18.13 17.00 1.38
C ALA A 207 -16.65 17.40 1.18
N GLU A 208 -16.34 18.68 1.37
CA GLU A 208 -14.98 19.25 1.28
C GLU A 208 -14.00 18.66 2.31
N LEU A 209 -14.48 18.50 3.55
CA LEU A 209 -13.80 17.89 4.69
C LEU A 209 -13.38 16.44 4.37
N LYS A 210 -14.19 15.71 3.59
CA LYS A 210 -13.92 14.33 3.16
C LYS A 210 -13.00 14.22 1.94
N ALA A 211 -12.68 15.34 1.28
CA ALA A 211 -11.85 15.36 0.08
C ALA A 211 -10.36 15.49 0.40
N ASP A 212 -9.55 14.73 -0.33
CA ASP A 212 -8.09 14.90 -0.40
C ASP A 212 -7.73 16.28 -0.98
N PRO A 213 -6.54 16.83 -0.68
CA PRO A 213 -6.07 18.08 -1.28
C PRO A 213 -6.01 18.03 -2.82
N GLY A 214 -6.18 19.21 -3.42
CA GLY A 214 -6.05 19.41 -4.86
C GLY A 214 -4.63 19.20 -5.40
N ALA A 215 -4.45 19.40 -6.71
CA ALA A 215 -3.13 19.34 -7.33
C ALA A 215 -2.20 20.41 -6.71
N PRO A 216 -0.98 20.08 -6.24
CA PRO A 216 -0.23 21.00 -5.39
C PRO A 216 -0.03 22.36 -6.04
N GLY A 217 -0.33 23.43 -5.32
CA GLY A 217 -0.42 24.80 -5.81
C GLY A 217 -0.79 25.74 -4.66
N LEU A 218 -0.66 27.06 -4.84
CA LEU A 218 -1.07 28.02 -3.82
C LEU A 218 -2.55 27.91 -3.50
N ASP A 219 -3.40 27.73 -4.51
CA ASP A 219 -4.85 27.69 -4.36
C ASP A 219 -5.30 26.48 -3.52
N SER A 220 -4.67 25.31 -3.71
CA SER A 220 -4.89 24.14 -2.86
C SER A 220 -4.30 24.29 -1.46
N LEU A 221 -3.18 25.01 -1.29
CA LEU A 221 -2.64 25.31 0.04
C LEU A 221 -3.59 26.22 0.83
N PHE A 222 -4.10 27.28 0.21
CA PHE A 222 -5.07 28.18 0.86
C PHE A 222 -6.41 27.49 1.14
N ALA A 223 -6.86 26.58 0.26
CA ALA A 223 -8.04 25.75 0.52
C ALA A 223 -7.84 24.84 1.74
N GLU A 224 -6.72 24.12 1.85
CA GLU A 224 -6.47 23.27 3.04
C GLU A 224 -6.26 24.11 4.32
N ILE A 225 -5.68 25.32 4.25
CA ILE A 225 -5.61 26.25 5.40
C ILE A 225 -7.01 26.66 5.87
N ASN A 226 -7.87 27.09 4.94
CA ASN A 226 -9.25 27.46 5.24
C ASN A 226 -10.05 26.28 5.84
N LYS A 227 -9.85 25.07 5.28
CA LYS A 227 -10.45 23.83 5.77
C LYS A 227 -9.98 23.51 7.19
N LEU A 228 -8.68 23.63 7.49
CA LEU A 228 -8.11 23.45 8.82
C LEU A 228 -8.67 24.44 9.85
N GLU A 229 -8.74 25.73 9.48
CA GLU A 229 -9.37 26.75 10.33
C GLU A 229 -10.84 26.41 10.65
N ARG A 230 -11.62 25.96 9.66
CA ARG A 230 -13.04 25.61 9.85
C ARG A 230 -13.21 24.36 10.72
N VAL A 231 -12.34 23.35 10.60
CA VAL A 231 -12.32 22.22 11.55
C VAL A 231 -12.00 22.69 12.97
N ARG A 232 -10.97 23.52 13.15
CA ARG A 232 -10.60 24.08 14.47
C ARG A 232 -11.71 24.92 15.10
N ARG A 233 -12.47 25.68 14.29
CA ARG A 233 -13.65 26.44 14.75
C ARG A 233 -14.78 25.57 15.30
N LEU A 234 -14.79 24.25 15.08
CA LEU A 234 -15.71 23.35 15.76
C LEU A 234 -15.48 23.32 17.28
N ALA A 235 -14.24 23.51 17.73
CA ALA A 235 -13.79 23.41 19.12
C ALA A 235 -14.13 22.03 19.74
N LEU A 236 -13.42 21.01 19.25
CA LEU A 236 -13.36 19.68 19.87
C LEU A 236 -12.31 19.71 21.01
N PRO A 237 -12.54 19.01 22.14
CA PRO A 237 -11.50 18.80 23.14
C PRO A 237 -10.31 18.01 22.55
N GLY A 238 -9.08 18.35 22.93
CA GLY A 238 -7.88 17.64 22.46
C GLY A 238 -7.77 16.21 23.02
N ASP A 239 -8.26 16.01 24.24
CA ASP A 239 -8.31 14.76 25.00
C ASP A 239 -9.53 13.87 24.66
N LEU A 240 -10.38 14.29 23.71
CA LEU A 240 -11.71 13.73 23.46
C LEU A 240 -11.73 12.19 23.30
N PHE A 241 -10.63 11.60 22.81
CA PHE A 241 -10.47 10.16 22.56
C PHE A 241 -9.26 9.52 23.27
N ALA A 242 -8.70 10.17 24.29
CA ALA A 242 -7.48 9.71 24.98
C ALA A 242 -7.60 8.33 25.69
N ASP A 243 -8.83 7.82 25.87
CA ASP A 243 -9.14 6.52 26.48
C ASP A 243 -9.42 5.39 25.46
N VAL A 244 -9.09 5.58 24.18
CA VAL A 244 -9.18 4.54 23.14
C VAL A 244 -7.97 4.59 22.20
N SER A 245 -7.63 3.46 21.58
CA SER A 245 -6.53 3.44 20.59
C SER A 245 -6.82 4.28 19.35
N GLU A 246 -5.79 4.87 18.75
CA GLU A 246 -5.89 5.56 17.45
C GLU A 246 -6.60 4.71 16.40
N LYS A 247 -6.26 3.42 16.33
CA LYS A 247 -6.88 2.41 15.43
C LYS A 247 -8.40 2.33 15.61
N ARG A 248 -8.91 2.48 16.84
CA ARG A 248 -10.35 2.57 17.13
C ARG A 248 -10.93 3.87 16.58
N VAL A 249 -10.30 5.02 16.81
CA VAL A 249 -10.74 6.33 16.31
C VAL A 249 -10.73 6.36 14.78
N GLU A 250 -9.67 5.88 14.13
CA GLU A 250 -9.56 5.71 12.67
C GLU A 250 -10.72 4.89 12.10
N SER A 251 -11.09 3.78 12.75
CA SER A 251 -12.21 2.94 12.30
C SER A 251 -13.55 3.68 12.36
N TRP A 252 -13.74 4.54 13.36
CA TRP A 252 -14.94 5.38 13.48
C TRP A 252 -14.93 6.55 12.46
N ARG A 253 -13.79 7.21 12.23
CA ARG A 253 -13.62 8.16 11.11
C ARG A 253 -13.89 7.48 9.77
N ALA A 254 -13.37 6.29 9.54
CA ALA A 254 -13.56 5.53 8.30
C ALA A 254 -15.02 5.16 8.05
N ARG A 255 -15.78 4.89 9.12
CA ARG A 255 -17.25 4.76 9.08
C ARG A 255 -17.91 6.08 8.70
N ALA A 256 -17.70 7.14 9.48
CA ALA A 256 -18.32 8.46 9.28
C ALA A 256 -18.06 9.04 7.88
N SER A 257 -16.88 8.74 7.32
CA SER A 257 -16.48 9.13 5.97
C SER A 257 -17.37 8.50 4.88
N LYS A 258 -17.89 7.29 5.10
CA LYS A 258 -18.76 6.55 4.16
C LYS A 258 -20.23 6.99 4.23
N GLU A 259 -20.68 7.58 5.34
CA GLU A 259 -22.07 8.02 5.52
C GLU A 259 -22.38 9.30 4.73
N TYR A 260 -23.57 9.41 4.17
CA TYR A 260 -24.11 10.66 3.60
C TYR A 260 -24.81 11.49 4.69
N PRO A 261 -24.98 12.81 4.55
CA PRO A 261 -25.70 13.63 5.53
C PRO A 261 -27.09 13.05 5.87
N ALA A 262 -27.84 12.63 4.84
CA ALA A 262 -29.15 12.01 4.98
C ALA A 262 -29.16 10.62 5.67
N ASP A 263 -28.00 9.95 5.83
CA ASP A 263 -27.88 8.71 6.62
C ASP A 263 -27.45 8.98 8.08
N LEU A 264 -26.83 10.14 8.35
CA LEU A 264 -26.50 10.62 9.70
C LEU A 264 -27.68 11.30 10.40
N LEU A 265 -28.67 11.80 9.66
CA LEU A 265 -29.83 12.52 10.21
C LEU A 265 -30.92 11.58 10.81
N PRO A 266 -31.77 12.09 11.72
CA PRO A 266 -32.92 11.35 12.22
C PRO A 266 -33.93 11.05 11.10
N PRO A 267 -34.72 9.96 11.20
CA PRO A 267 -34.72 8.93 12.23
C PRO A 267 -33.70 7.79 11.98
N ARG A 268 -32.81 7.91 10.97
CA ARG A 268 -31.92 6.81 10.56
C ARG A 268 -30.82 6.51 11.58
N MET A 269 -30.33 7.52 12.27
CA MET A 269 -29.26 7.41 13.26
C MET A 269 -29.64 8.07 14.59
N LYS A 270 -29.23 7.48 15.71
CA LYS A 270 -29.38 8.07 17.05
C LYS A 270 -28.42 9.25 17.25
N PRO A 271 -28.77 10.29 18.02
CA PRO A 271 -27.93 11.47 18.22
C PRO A 271 -26.52 11.15 18.74
N GLU A 272 -26.38 10.18 19.64
CA GLU A 272 -25.09 9.87 20.27
C GLU A 272 -24.12 9.22 19.28
N MET A 273 -24.64 8.31 18.45
CA MET A 273 -23.92 7.71 17.33
C MET A 273 -23.55 8.77 16.27
N ARG A 274 -24.49 9.70 15.97
CA ARG A 274 -24.27 10.80 15.02
C ARG A 274 -23.14 11.73 15.47
N TRP A 275 -23.21 12.27 16.69
CA TRP A 275 -22.19 13.18 17.22
C TRP A 275 -20.82 12.49 17.37
N THR A 276 -20.79 11.22 17.79
CA THR A 276 -19.53 10.46 17.89
C THR A 276 -18.89 10.23 16.51
N LEU A 277 -19.68 9.96 15.48
CA LEU A 277 -19.18 9.83 14.10
C LEU A 277 -18.70 11.16 13.52
N LEU A 278 -19.40 12.25 13.77
CA LEU A 278 -19.00 13.58 13.31
C LEU A 278 -17.75 14.07 14.05
N ALA A 279 -17.64 13.84 15.36
CA ALA A 279 -16.46 14.21 16.14
C ALA A 279 -15.22 13.38 15.76
N THR A 280 -15.34 12.05 15.63
CA THR A 280 -14.23 11.19 15.16
C THR A 280 -13.79 11.53 13.74
N LEU A 281 -14.73 11.85 12.83
CA LEU A 281 -14.40 12.37 11.49
C LEU A 281 -13.59 13.65 11.56
N CYS A 282 -14.05 14.65 12.32
CA CYS A 282 -13.44 15.98 12.34
C CYS A 282 -12.08 15.97 13.05
N HIS A 283 -11.96 15.29 14.19
CA HIS A 283 -10.71 15.16 14.96
C HIS A 283 -9.58 14.54 14.10
N VAL A 284 -9.82 13.37 13.50
CA VAL A 284 -8.81 12.70 12.66
C VAL A 284 -8.55 13.50 11.37
N ARG A 285 -9.56 14.19 10.82
CA ARG A 285 -9.35 15.05 9.64
C ARG A 285 -8.58 16.32 9.95
N GLU A 286 -8.62 16.87 11.17
CA GLU A 286 -7.74 17.98 11.55
C GLU A 286 -6.26 17.58 11.37
N ALA A 287 -5.90 16.39 11.84
CA ALA A 287 -4.55 15.85 11.71
C ALA A 287 -4.19 15.54 10.25
N GLU A 288 -5.08 14.90 9.49
CA GLU A 288 -4.83 14.62 8.06
C GLU A 288 -4.72 15.88 7.19
N ILE A 289 -5.44 16.96 7.51
CA ILE A 289 -5.32 18.25 6.80
C ILE A 289 -4.01 18.94 7.20
N THR A 290 -3.64 18.93 8.48
CA THR A 290 -2.34 19.42 8.95
C THR A 290 -1.19 18.66 8.28
N ASP A 291 -1.30 17.33 8.19
CA ASP A 291 -0.36 16.48 7.44
C ASP A 291 -0.32 16.81 5.94
N SER A 292 -1.47 17.13 5.35
CA SER A 292 -1.59 17.52 3.93
C SER A 292 -0.96 18.89 3.66
N LEU A 293 -1.01 19.84 4.59
CA LEU A 293 -0.36 21.14 4.47
C LEU A 293 1.16 21.04 4.45
N VAL A 294 1.75 20.18 5.29
CA VAL A 294 3.20 19.91 5.28
C VAL A 294 3.64 19.23 3.98
N ASP A 295 2.83 18.30 3.45
CA ASP A 295 3.07 17.68 2.13
C ASP A 295 2.98 18.69 0.99
N LEU A 296 1.98 19.56 1.01
CA LEU A 296 1.81 20.63 0.02
C LEU A 296 2.99 21.59 0.08
N PHE A 297 3.34 22.10 1.26
CA PHE A 297 4.51 22.95 1.49
C PHE A 297 5.80 22.32 0.93
N THR A 298 6.07 21.06 1.31
CA THR A 298 7.26 20.30 0.88
C THR A 298 7.33 20.15 -0.64
N GLN A 299 6.19 19.95 -1.30
CA GLN A 299 6.08 19.87 -2.76
C GLN A 299 6.16 21.23 -3.44
N LEU A 300 5.69 22.31 -2.80
CA LEU A 300 5.77 23.67 -3.32
C LEU A 300 7.20 24.18 -3.32
N VAL A 301 7.94 24.07 -2.21
CA VAL A 301 9.35 24.49 -2.13
C VAL A 301 10.22 23.74 -3.15
N LEU A 302 10.03 22.41 -3.28
CA LEU A 302 10.71 21.63 -4.33
C LEU A 302 10.35 22.14 -5.74
N ARG A 303 9.08 22.45 -5.99
CA ARG A 303 8.62 22.95 -7.30
C ARG A 303 9.13 24.35 -7.61
N ILE A 304 9.34 25.21 -6.62
CA ILE A 304 9.93 26.55 -6.80
C ILE A 304 11.34 26.40 -7.39
N ASN A 305 12.18 25.59 -6.75
CA ASN A 305 13.54 25.30 -7.20
C ASN A 305 13.56 24.69 -8.62
N THR A 306 12.84 23.58 -8.82
CA THR A 306 12.80 22.87 -10.11
C THR A 306 12.12 23.65 -11.25
N ARG A 307 11.33 24.69 -10.96
CA ARG A 307 10.82 25.62 -12.00
C ARG A 307 11.86 26.67 -12.39
N ALA A 308 12.68 27.14 -11.45
CA ALA A 308 13.73 28.10 -11.73
C ALA A 308 14.87 27.44 -12.52
N GLU A 309 15.38 26.30 -12.05
CA GLU A 309 16.33 25.42 -12.76
C GLU A 309 15.90 25.24 -14.21
N LYS A 310 14.71 24.67 -14.45
CA LYS A 310 14.19 24.40 -15.81
C LYS A 310 13.95 25.63 -16.68
N LYS A 311 13.75 26.81 -16.09
CA LYS A 311 13.70 28.07 -16.86
C LYS A 311 15.11 28.46 -17.31
N VAL A 312 16.09 28.40 -16.41
CA VAL A 312 17.48 28.75 -16.72
C VAL A 312 18.12 27.70 -17.64
N ASP A 313 17.88 26.41 -17.44
CA ASP A 313 18.27 25.33 -18.38
C ASP A 313 17.81 25.63 -19.80
N LYS A 314 16.55 26.07 -19.97
CA LYS A 314 15.95 26.41 -21.26
C LYS A 314 16.58 27.67 -21.86
N GLU A 315 16.90 28.67 -21.04
CA GLU A 315 17.60 29.88 -21.47
C GLU A 315 19.04 29.58 -21.90
N PHE A 316 19.84 28.92 -21.05
CA PHE A 316 21.21 28.47 -21.37
C PHE A 316 21.25 27.55 -22.58
N THR A 317 20.33 26.57 -22.70
CA THR A 317 20.25 25.70 -23.88
C THR A 317 19.96 26.50 -25.16
N ASN A 318 19.16 27.57 -25.07
CA ASN A 318 18.87 28.45 -26.21
C ASN A 318 19.99 29.46 -26.51
N GLU A 319 20.87 29.74 -25.54
CA GLU A 319 22.06 30.58 -25.71
C GLU A 319 23.22 29.75 -26.27
N LEU A 320 23.50 28.56 -25.74
CA LEU A 320 24.47 27.60 -26.27
C LEU A 320 24.18 27.25 -27.74
N LYS A 321 22.91 27.06 -28.12
CA LYS A 321 22.49 26.86 -29.53
C LYS A 321 22.84 28.00 -30.49
N LYS A 322 23.21 29.18 -29.99
CA LYS A 322 23.68 30.32 -30.80
C LYS A 322 25.21 30.34 -30.95
N VAL A 323 25.95 29.70 -30.03
CA VAL A 323 27.42 29.70 -30.00
C VAL A 323 28.00 28.62 -30.92
N ARG A 324 28.00 28.91 -32.22
CA ARG A 324 28.67 28.06 -33.22
C ARG A 324 30.19 28.03 -32.97
N GLY A 325 30.75 26.83 -32.81
CA GLY A 325 32.20 26.60 -32.75
C GLY A 325 32.66 25.61 -31.67
N LYS A 326 31.97 25.56 -30.53
CA LYS A 326 32.37 24.69 -29.41
C LYS A 326 32.21 23.20 -29.74
N ASP A 327 31.16 22.83 -30.46
CA ASP A 327 30.95 21.45 -30.94
C ASP A 327 32.10 20.96 -31.83
N ALA A 328 32.69 21.85 -32.65
CA ALA A 328 33.84 21.53 -33.50
C ALA A 328 35.15 21.39 -32.70
N MET A 329 35.27 22.08 -31.56
CA MET A 329 36.38 21.88 -30.62
C MET A 329 36.24 20.54 -29.87
N LEU A 330 35.04 20.21 -29.40
CA LEU A 330 34.75 18.93 -28.75
C LEU A 330 34.95 17.74 -29.71
N LEU A 331 34.51 17.88 -30.97
CA LEU A 331 34.75 16.90 -32.02
C LEU A 331 36.26 16.67 -32.23
N ARG A 332 37.05 17.74 -32.36
CA ARG A 332 38.51 17.66 -32.49
C ARG A 332 39.21 16.99 -31.31
N VAL A 333 38.72 17.20 -30.08
CA VAL A 333 39.22 16.47 -28.88
C VAL A 333 38.92 14.98 -28.99
N ALA A 334 37.71 14.60 -29.42
CA ALA A 334 37.34 13.20 -29.61
C ALA A 334 38.15 12.54 -30.75
N GLU A 335 38.31 13.22 -31.89
CA GLU A 335 39.13 12.78 -33.01
C GLU A 335 40.59 12.54 -32.59
N ALA A 336 41.20 13.49 -31.86
CA ALA A 336 42.57 13.35 -31.37
C ALA A 336 42.72 12.24 -30.33
N ALA A 337 41.76 12.10 -29.39
CA ALA A 337 41.76 11.05 -28.38
C ALA A 337 41.54 9.64 -28.98
N LEU A 338 40.79 9.53 -30.08
CA LEU A 338 40.60 8.27 -30.81
C LEU A 338 41.78 7.93 -31.72
N ALA A 339 42.51 8.93 -32.21
CA ALA A 339 43.69 8.74 -33.06
C ALA A 339 44.92 8.24 -32.27
N GLU A 340 45.12 8.70 -31.03
CA GLU A 340 46.22 8.24 -30.16
C GLU A 340 45.74 7.91 -28.73
N PRO A 341 45.00 6.80 -28.51
CA PRO A 341 44.30 6.53 -27.23
C PRO A 341 45.19 6.34 -26.01
N SER A 342 46.45 5.94 -26.20
CA SER A 342 47.48 5.80 -25.16
C SER A 342 48.42 7.01 -25.06
N GLY A 343 48.21 8.04 -25.89
CA GLY A 343 49.07 9.21 -25.96
C GLY A 343 48.90 10.16 -24.78
N ILE A 344 49.99 10.83 -24.38
CA ILE A 344 49.98 11.76 -23.26
C ILE A 344 49.10 12.97 -23.61
N VAL A 345 48.07 13.26 -22.82
CA VAL A 345 47.07 14.34 -23.05
C VAL A 345 47.72 15.70 -23.40
N ARG A 346 48.85 16.03 -22.77
CA ARG A 346 49.62 17.28 -23.02
C ARG A 346 50.29 17.33 -24.41
N ARG A 347 50.52 16.18 -25.07
CA ARG A 347 51.03 16.07 -26.44
C ARG A 347 49.91 15.94 -27.47
N VAL A 348 48.88 15.15 -27.17
CA VAL A 348 47.80 14.83 -28.13
C VAL A 348 46.71 15.92 -28.16
N ILE A 349 46.12 16.25 -27.00
CA ILE A 349 44.91 17.08 -26.93
C ILE A 349 45.25 18.58 -26.91
N TYR A 350 46.33 18.95 -26.24
CA TYR A 350 46.68 20.37 -26.05
C TYR A 350 46.94 21.12 -27.38
N PRO A 351 47.73 20.61 -28.35
CA PRO A 351 47.96 21.34 -29.61
C PRO A 351 46.68 21.50 -30.44
N VAL A 352 45.87 20.44 -30.52
CA VAL A 352 44.62 20.39 -31.28
C VAL A 352 43.58 21.40 -30.74
N MET A 353 43.64 21.69 -29.44
CA MET A 353 42.83 22.70 -28.75
C MET A 353 43.46 24.10 -28.69
N GLY A 354 44.52 24.39 -29.47
CA GLY A 354 45.16 25.71 -29.48
C GLY A 354 46.00 26.01 -28.23
N GLY A 355 46.51 24.98 -27.56
CA GLY A 355 47.48 25.07 -26.47
C GLY A 355 46.90 25.18 -25.06
N GLU A 356 47.79 25.05 -24.08
CA GLU A 356 47.47 25.07 -22.64
C GLU A 356 46.74 26.35 -22.20
N LYS A 357 47.04 27.50 -22.82
CA LYS A 357 46.35 28.78 -22.55
C LYS A 357 44.86 28.70 -22.93
N THR A 358 44.54 28.10 -24.06
CA THR A 358 43.16 27.99 -24.57
C THR A 358 42.35 26.99 -23.75
N LEU A 359 42.96 25.88 -23.30
CA LEU A 359 42.33 24.96 -22.35
C LEU A 359 42.09 25.60 -20.97
N LYS A 360 43.03 26.39 -20.44
CA LYS A 360 42.82 27.17 -19.20
C LYS A 360 41.73 28.22 -19.37
N ALA A 361 41.65 28.89 -20.52
CA ALA A 361 40.58 29.83 -20.84
C ALA A 361 39.21 29.14 -20.90
N LEU A 362 39.10 27.98 -21.56
CA LEU A 362 37.86 27.19 -21.61
C LEU A 362 37.44 26.64 -20.24
N ALA A 363 38.39 26.23 -19.40
CA ALA A 363 38.10 25.79 -18.02
C ALA A 363 37.62 26.97 -17.14
N ALA A 364 38.25 28.14 -17.26
CA ALA A 364 37.79 29.37 -16.60
C ALA A 364 36.42 29.82 -17.13
N GLU A 365 36.17 29.69 -18.43
CA GLU A 365 34.86 29.96 -19.04
C GLU A 365 33.79 28.98 -18.55
N ALA A 366 34.09 27.69 -18.43
CA ALA A 366 33.16 26.70 -17.88
C ALA A 366 32.83 26.99 -16.40
N ALA A 367 33.82 27.32 -15.58
CA ALA A 367 33.61 27.72 -14.19
C ALA A 367 32.85 29.06 -14.07
N ALA A 368 33.05 30.00 -15.01
CA ALA A 368 32.28 31.23 -15.10
C ALA A 368 30.82 30.96 -15.52
N ASN A 369 30.60 30.07 -16.50
CA ASN A 369 29.27 29.66 -16.95
C ASN A 369 28.46 29.00 -15.82
N GLU A 370 29.09 28.14 -14.99
CA GLU A 370 28.42 27.56 -13.81
C GLU A 370 28.06 28.64 -12.78
N ARG A 371 28.99 29.56 -12.46
CA ARG A 371 28.70 30.69 -11.55
C ARG A 371 27.59 31.59 -12.09
N GLN A 372 27.56 31.85 -13.40
CA GLN A 372 26.50 32.60 -14.08
C GLN A 372 25.16 31.85 -14.10
N TYR A 373 25.17 30.53 -14.29
CA TYR A 373 23.99 29.67 -14.20
C TYR A 373 23.38 29.76 -12.80
N GLN A 374 24.19 29.55 -11.75
CA GLN A 374 23.74 29.67 -10.37
C GLN A 374 23.22 31.08 -10.03
N ALA A 375 23.89 32.15 -10.49
CA ALA A 375 23.41 33.52 -10.32
C ALA A 375 22.07 33.78 -11.03
N ARG A 376 21.88 33.23 -12.23
CA ARG A 376 20.64 33.39 -13.01
C ARG A 376 19.49 32.55 -12.41
N VAL A 377 19.77 31.36 -11.88
CA VAL A 377 18.81 30.57 -11.09
C VAL A 377 18.36 31.34 -9.86
N ARG A 378 19.29 31.94 -9.09
CA ARG A 378 18.97 32.81 -7.94
C ARG A 378 18.09 34.00 -8.31
N THR A 379 18.36 34.65 -9.44
CA THR A 379 17.57 35.79 -9.95
C THR A 379 16.14 35.37 -10.33
N VAL A 380 15.98 34.21 -10.98
CA VAL A 380 14.67 33.61 -11.30
C VAL A 380 13.93 33.16 -10.03
N LEU A 381 14.63 32.64 -9.03
CA LEU A 381 14.05 32.29 -7.73
C LEU A 381 13.56 33.53 -6.97
N ARG A 382 14.40 34.57 -6.82
CA ARG A 382 14.06 35.82 -6.12
C ARG A 382 12.79 36.44 -6.69
N SER A 383 12.75 36.61 -8.01
CA SER A 383 11.62 37.20 -8.74
C SER A 383 10.36 36.33 -8.75
N SER A 384 10.48 35.01 -8.92
CA SER A 384 9.31 34.12 -8.84
C SER A 384 8.76 34.01 -7.42
N TYR A 385 9.61 34.11 -6.40
CA TYR A 385 9.20 33.99 -5.01
C TYR A 385 8.46 35.24 -4.52
N SER A 386 9.07 36.42 -4.68
CA SER A 386 8.48 37.68 -4.21
C SER A 386 7.13 37.98 -4.88
N ALA A 387 7.02 37.75 -6.20
CA ALA A 387 5.82 38.08 -6.96
C ALA A 387 4.66 37.09 -6.82
N HIS A 388 4.91 35.85 -6.38
CA HIS A 388 3.88 34.79 -6.35
C HIS A 388 3.91 33.97 -5.05
N TRP A 389 5.02 33.29 -4.76
CA TRP A 389 5.06 32.28 -3.70
C TRP A 389 5.08 32.83 -2.27
N ARG A 390 5.65 34.02 -2.01
CA ARG A 390 5.69 34.62 -0.67
C ARG A 390 4.31 34.75 -0.02
N ARG A 391 3.26 34.87 -0.82
CA ARG A 391 1.84 34.86 -0.37
C ARG A 391 1.49 33.67 0.53
N MET A 392 2.19 32.55 0.43
CA MET A 392 1.96 31.38 1.29
C MET A 392 2.50 31.53 2.72
N LEU A 393 3.52 32.36 2.93
CA LEU A 393 4.31 32.36 4.16
C LEU A 393 3.49 32.74 5.40
N LYS A 394 2.81 33.90 5.37
CA LYS A 394 1.97 34.36 6.50
C LYS A 394 0.81 33.41 6.83
N PRO A 395 -0.01 32.95 5.87
CA PRO A 395 -1.10 32.01 6.17
C PRO A 395 -0.58 30.64 6.64
N LEU A 396 0.54 30.14 6.10
CA LEU A 396 1.07 28.83 6.47
C LEU A 396 1.62 28.82 7.90
N LEU A 397 2.44 29.80 8.27
CA LEU A 397 2.99 29.89 9.63
C LEU A 397 1.89 30.10 10.68
N LYS A 398 0.88 30.94 10.37
CA LYS A 398 -0.30 31.09 11.25
C LYS A 398 -1.18 29.84 11.36
N ALA A 399 -1.08 28.89 10.42
CA ALA A 399 -1.86 27.65 10.43
C ALA A 399 -1.12 26.48 11.10
N LEU A 400 0.22 26.48 11.11
CA LEU A 400 1.06 25.37 11.57
C LEU A 400 1.92 25.78 12.78
N THR A 401 1.55 25.30 13.97
CA THR A 401 2.39 25.44 15.17
C THR A 401 3.60 24.51 15.06
N LEU A 402 4.77 25.06 14.77
CA LEU A 402 6.03 24.33 14.61
C LEU A 402 6.73 24.16 15.96
N LYS A 403 7.37 23.00 16.17
CA LYS A 403 8.19 22.68 17.34
C LYS A 403 9.40 21.84 16.94
N SER A 404 10.40 21.79 17.83
CA SER A 404 11.58 20.92 17.74
C SER A 404 12.05 20.58 19.14
N ASN A 405 12.65 19.39 19.29
CA ASN A 405 13.24 18.92 20.55
C ASN A 405 14.78 18.87 20.46
N ASN A 406 15.35 19.29 19.31
CA ASN A 406 16.76 19.18 18.99
C ASN A 406 17.39 20.57 18.89
N ASP A 407 18.25 20.92 19.84
CA ASP A 407 18.94 22.22 19.89
C ASP A 407 19.79 22.49 18.64
N ALA A 408 20.29 21.45 17.94
CA ALA A 408 21.01 21.62 16.67
C ALA A 408 20.12 22.21 15.55
N HIS A 409 18.79 22.12 15.69
CA HIS A 409 17.81 22.71 14.79
C HIS A 409 17.18 24.02 15.31
N ARG A 410 17.56 24.48 16.53
CA ARG A 410 17.17 25.78 17.10
C ARG A 410 17.39 26.96 16.13
N PRO A 411 18.50 27.09 15.37
CA PRO A 411 18.70 28.19 14.42
C PRO A 411 17.63 28.30 13.33
N VAL A 412 16.98 27.18 12.96
CA VAL A 412 15.88 27.17 11.98
C VAL A 412 14.57 27.67 12.62
N MET A 413 14.35 27.36 13.91
CA MET A 413 13.22 27.92 14.67
C MET A 413 13.40 29.43 14.91
N ASP A 414 14.57 29.87 15.37
CA ASP A 414 14.90 31.29 15.56
C ASP A 414 14.75 32.10 14.26
N ALA A 415 15.12 31.50 13.12
CA ALA A 415 14.94 32.09 11.82
C ALA A 415 13.46 32.25 11.43
N ILE A 416 12.59 31.31 11.84
CA ILE A 416 11.14 31.39 11.61
C ILE A 416 10.51 32.45 12.51
N GLU A 417 10.89 32.50 13.80
CA GLU A 417 10.49 33.56 14.75
C GLU A 417 10.91 34.95 14.23
N LEU A 418 12.09 35.08 13.62
CA LEU A 418 12.51 36.29 12.90
C LEU A 418 11.63 36.56 11.67
N LEU A 419 11.30 35.57 10.83
CA LEU A 419 10.42 35.79 9.68
C LEU A 419 9.03 36.26 10.12
N GLU A 420 8.47 35.71 11.20
CA GLU A 420 7.16 36.09 11.74
C GLU A 420 7.08 37.58 12.11
N ARG A 421 8.11 38.10 12.79
CA ARG A 421 8.24 39.53 13.13
C ARG A 421 8.30 40.45 11.90
N TYR A 422 8.66 39.92 10.73
CA TYR A 422 8.84 40.67 9.48
C TYR A 422 7.77 40.36 8.41
N LEU A 423 6.79 39.49 8.69
CA LEU A 423 5.75 39.08 7.71
C LEU A 423 4.98 40.27 7.11
N ASP A 424 4.52 41.17 7.98
CA ASP A 424 3.62 42.28 7.67
C ASP A 424 4.32 43.58 7.26
N GLN A 425 5.65 43.59 7.30
CA GLN A 425 6.44 44.69 6.73
C GLN A 425 6.43 44.62 5.19
N PRO A 426 6.30 45.75 4.48
CA PRO A 426 6.27 45.77 3.01
C PRO A 426 7.63 45.36 2.42
N LEU A 427 7.68 44.16 1.85
CA LEU A 427 8.87 43.62 1.19
C LEU A 427 9.08 44.28 -0.18
N LYS A 428 10.04 45.20 -0.27
CA LYS A 428 10.58 45.71 -1.54
C LYS A 428 11.75 44.85 -2.01
N GLU A 429 12.08 44.91 -3.30
CA GLU A 429 13.29 44.26 -3.82
C GLU A 429 14.54 44.95 -3.26
N GLY A 430 15.51 44.18 -2.76
CA GLY A 430 16.65 44.73 -2.00
C GLY A 430 16.30 45.19 -0.57
N ALA A 431 15.21 44.70 0.03
CA ALA A 431 14.93 44.90 1.45
C ALA A 431 15.85 44.04 2.34
N PHE A 432 16.44 44.65 3.36
CA PHE A 432 17.29 44.01 4.36
C PHE A 432 16.52 43.83 5.68
N PHE A 433 17.03 42.98 6.59
CA PHE A 433 16.65 43.02 8.00
C PHE A 433 17.26 44.26 8.68
N ASP A 434 16.74 44.64 9.84
CA ASP A 434 17.34 45.71 10.64
C ASP A 434 18.73 45.28 11.15
N PRO A 435 19.76 46.13 11.11
CA PRO A 435 21.09 45.81 11.64
C PRO A 435 21.15 45.41 13.13
N ALA A 436 20.12 45.71 13.91
CA ALA A 436 19.99 45.24 15.29
C ALA A 436 19.51 43.78 15.43
N GLU A 437 19.03 43.14 14.37
CA GLU A 437 18.61 41.74 14.40
C GLU A 437 19.81 40.79 14.40
N THR A 438 19.80 39.82 15.32
CA THR A 438 20.66 38.63 15.17
C THR A 438 19.99 37.68 14.18
N VAL A 439 20.57 37.55 12.98
CA VAL A 439 20.00 36.75 11.89
C VAL A 439 20.72 35.39 11.76
N PRO A 440 20.06 34.24 12.04
CA PRO A 440 20.71 32.92 11.98
C PRO A 440 21.21 32.51 10.59
N LEU A 441 22.53 32.59 10.35
CA LEU A 441 23.15 32.15 9.09
C LEU A 441 23.66 30.70 9.12
N GLU A 442 23.97 30.17 10.29
CA GLU A 442 24.45 28.79 10.49
C GLU A 442 23.24 27.85 10.62
N GLY A 443 23.33 26.62 10.11
CA GLY A 443 22.19 25.68 9.98
C GLY A 443 21.14 26.07 8.93
N VAL A 444 20.90 27.37 8.71
CA VAL A 444 19.88 27.92 7.80
C VAL A 444 20.42 28.20 6.40
N VAL A 445 21.55 28.90 6.29
CA VAL A 445 22.09 29.38 5.01
C VAL A 445 23.28 28.53 4.57
N GLN A 446 23.03 27.62 3.62
CA GLN A 446 24.06 26.78 3.02
C GLN A 446 25.23 27.63 2.47
N PRO A 447 26.50 27.19 2.57
CA PRO A 447 27.67 28.00 2.20
C PRO A 447 27.59 28.63 0.80
N GLN A 448 27.12 27.85 -0.18
CA GLN A 448 26.90 28.29 -1.57
C GLN A 448 25.91 29.44 -1.74
N TRP A 449 24.98 29.63 -0.79
CA TRP A 449 23.97 30.69 -0.77
C TRP A 449 24.42 31.95 0.00
N ARG A 450 25.43 31.87 0.88
CA ARG A 450 25.85 33.02 1.72
C ARG A 450 26.14 34.29 0.90
N VAL A 451 26.85 34.16 -0.23
CA VAL A 451 27.20 35.26 -1.17
C VAL A 451 25.97 35.87 -1.88
N ALA A 452 24.80 35.24 -1.80
CA ALA A 452 23.54 35.76 -2.32
C ALA A 452 22.54 36.14 -1.22
N VAL A 453 22.95 36.08 0.05
CA VAL A 453 22.13 36.36 1.23
C VAL A 453 22.72 37.53 2.04
N VAL A 454 24.05 37.62 2.13
CA VAL A 454 24.79 38.67 2.83
C VAL A 454 25.45 39.58 1.78
N ASP A 455 25.32 40.90 1.93
CA ASP A 455 25.99 41.87 1.06
C ASP A 455 27.43 42.21 1.51
N ASP A 456 28.15 43.00 0.70
CA ASP A 456 29.53 43.43 0.99
C ASP A 456 29.68 44.28 2.28
N LYS A 457 28.56 44.64 2.93
CA LYS A 457 28.49 45.37 4.20
C LYS A 457 28.01 44.50 5.36
N GLY A 458 27.91 43.18 5.17
CA GLY A 458 27.47 42.22 6.19
C GLY A 458 25.96 42.19 6.41
N ARG A 459 25.15 42.89 5.59
CA ARG A 459 23.69 43.02 5.79
C ARG A 459 22.96 41.88 5.09
N VAL A 460 21.94 41.32 5.74
CA VAL A 460 21.17 40.19 5.20
C VAL A 460 19.97 40.64 4.37
N GLU A 461 19.94 40.31 3.08
CA GLU A 461 18.78 40.57 2.21
C GLU A 461 17.65 39.58 2.51
N ARG A 462 16.45 40.11 2.75
CA ARG A 462 15.29 39.34 3.24
C ARG A 462 14.80 38.28 2.27
N ILE A 463 14.76 38.55 0.97
CA ILE A 463 14.18 37.62 -0.02
C ILE A 463 15.01 36.33 -0.18
N PRO A 464 16.33 36.38 -0.43
CA PRO A 464 17.14 35.17 -0.50
C PRO A 464 17.26 34.46 0.87
N TYR A 465 17.18 35.19 1.98
CA TYR A 465 17.10 34.59 3.32
C TYR A 465 15.77 33.85 3.55
N GLU A 466 14.62 34.47 3.28
CA GLU A 466 13.28 33.83 3.32
C GLU A 466 13.27 32.53 2.50
N LEU A 467 13.90 32.52 1.31
CA LEU A 467 14.09 31.32 0.50
C LEU A 467 14.96 30.23 1.17
N CYS A 468 16.06 30.61 1.84
CA CYS A 468 16.91 29.66 2.57
C CYS A 468 16.16 29.03 3.75
N VAL A 469 15.43 29.83 4.54
CA VAL A 469 14.59 29.34 5.66
C VAL A 469 13.57 28.33 5.17
N LEU A 470 12.91 28.57 4.03
CA LEU A 470 11.94 27.61 3.46
C LEU A 470 12.57 26.28 3.02
N VAL A 471 13.81 26.28 2.54
CA VAL A 471 14.54 25.05 2.21
C VAL A 471 14.96 24.31 3.48
N ALA A 472 15.50 25.03 4.48
CA ALA A 472 15.91 24.48 5.76
C ALA A 472 14.71 23.86 6.52
N LEU A 473 13.60 24.59 6.67
CA LEU A 473 12.35 24.12 7.27
C LEU A 473 11.81 22.89 6.53
N ARG A 474 11.80 22.88 5.19
CA ARG A 474 11.38 21.70 4.42
C ARG A 474 12.24 20.47 4.73
N ASP A 475 13.56 20.59 4.78
CA ASP A 475 14.42 19.43 5.00
C ASP A 475 14.50 19.02 6.48
N ALA A 476 14.22 19.92 7.43
CA ALA A 476 14.01 19.58 8.84
C ALA A 476 12.67 18.83 9.07
N LEU A 477 11.55 19.33 8.52
CA LEU A 477 10.25 18.66 8.53
C LEU A 477 10.34 17.25 7.93
N ARG A 478 11.02 17.11 6.79
CA ARG A 478 11.24 15.81 6.12
C ARG A 478 12.05 14.80 6.94
N ARG A 479 12.75 15.24 8.00
CA ARG A 479 13.48 14.39 8.95
C ARG A 479 12.73 14.23 10.29
N ARG A 480 11.67 15.00 10.53
CA ARG A 480 10.94 15.18 11.80
C ARG A 480 11.76 15.81 12.93
N GLU A 481 12.88 16.47 12.58
CA GLU A 481 13.68 17.32 13.47
C GLU A 481 12.88 18.57 13.90
N ILE A 482 12.09 19.10 12.96
CA ILE A 482 10.97 20.01 13.23
C ILE A 482 9.69 19.22 12.97
N TRP A 483 8.72 19.36 13.87
CA TRP A 483 7.43 18.70 13.83
C TRP A 483 6.28 19.71 14.02
N VAL A 484 5.04 19.27 13.80
CA VAL A 484 3.85 20.13 13.79
C VAL A 484 2.84 19.65 14.83
N VAL A 485 2.41 20.55 15.71
CA VAL A 485 1.38 20.25 16.70
C VAL A 485 0.05 19.93 16.00
N GLY A 486 -0.55 18.79 16.35
CA GLY A 486 -1.82 18.34 15.78
C GLY A 486 -1.71 17.68 14.40
N ALA A 487 -0.51 17.47 13.85
CA ALA A 487 -0.31 16.50 12.77
C ALA A 487 -0.36 15.05 13.31
N ASN A 488 -0.46 14.05 12.43
CA ASN A 488 -0.22 12.65 12.82
C ASN A 488 1.14 12.17 12.32
N ARG A 489 1.35 12.09 10.99
CA ARG A 489 2.63 11.64 10.41
C ARG A 489 3.79 12.59 10.71
N TRP A 490 3.54 13.90 10.78
CA TRP A 490 4.53 14.92 11.14
C TRP A 490 4.42 15.40 12.60
N ARG A 491 3.92 14.54 13.51
CA ARG A 491 3.91 14.79 14.97
C ARG A 491 5.33 14.69 15.58
N ASN A 492 5.41 14.94 16.89
CA ASN A 492 6.62 14.74 17.68
C ASN A 492 7.16 13.30 17.50
N PRO A 493 8.42 13.08 17.10
CA PRO A 493 8.94 11.73 16.88
C PRO A 493 9.04 10.88 18.16
N GLU A 494 9.06 11.48 19.36
CA GLU A 494 8.98 10.73 20.62
C GLU A 494 7.60 10.11 20.85
N ASP A 495 6.52 10.71 20.35
CA ASP A 495 5.15 10.17 20.42
C ASP A 495 4.96 8.88 19.58
N ASP A 496 5.97 8.49 18.78
CA ASP A 496 5.99 7.21 18.07
C ASP A 496 6.58 6.05 18.91
N LEU A 497 7.14 6.33 20.10
CA LEU A 497 7.71 5.33 21.00
C LEU A 497 6.65 4.71 21.94
N PRO A 498 6.87 3.47 22.43
CA PRO A 498 6.11 2.94 23.57
C PRO A 498 6.19 3.85 24.80
N ALA A 499 5.10 3.95 25.58
CA ALA A 499 5.06 4.79 26.78
C ALA A 499 5.99 4.28 27.92
N ASP A 500 6.43 3.02 27.82
CA ASP A 500 7.38 2.32 28.70
C ASP A 500 8.77 2.18 28.07
N PHE A 501 9.06 2.88 26.96
CA PHE A 501 10.28 2.66 26.17
C PHE A 501 11.58 2.91 26.93
N GLU A 502 11.63 3.94 27.77
CA GLU A 502 12.84 4.25 28.57
C GLU A 502 13.02 3.25 29.72
N ASP A 503 11.92 2.77 30.32
CA ASP A 503 11.96 1.81 31.44
C ASP A 503 12.32 0.38 30.98
N ASN A 504 11.86 -0.03 29.79
CA ASN A 504 12.03 -1.38 29.23
C ASN A 504 12.93 -1.39 27.97
N ARG A 505 13.86 -0.44 27.86
CA ARG A 505 14.63 -0.20 26.62
C ARG A 505 15.41 -1.43 26.14
N ASP A 506 15.94 -2.23 27.06
CA ASP A 506 16.62 -3.49 26.76
C ASP A 506 15.67 -4.51 26.11
N VAL A 507 14.51 -4.77 26.73
CA VAL A 507 13.48 -5.68 26.22
C VAL A 507 13.02 -5.29 24.81
N HIS A 508 12.83 -3.98 24.56
CA HIS A 508 12.43 -3.47 23.24
C HIS A 508 13.51 -3.66 22.16
N TYR A 509 14.80 -3.61 22.51
CA TYR A 509 15.91 -3.83 21.57
C TYR A 509 16.17 -5.33 21.32
N ASP A 510 16.11 -6.16 22.36
CA ASP A 510 16.25 -7.62 22.25
C ASP A 510 15.12 -8.22 21.39
N ALA A 511 13.87 -7.75 21.58
CA ALA A 511 12.72 -8.15 20.76
C ALA A 511 12.80 -7.70 19.28
N LEU A 512 13.74 -6.82 18.94
CA LEU A 512 14.05 -6.40 17.56
C LEU A 512 15.33 -7.04 17.01
N GLU A 513 16.03 -7.88 17.78
CA GLU A 513 17.34 -8.45 17.45
C GLU A 513 18.37 -7.34 17.10
N HIS A 514 18.38 -6.22 17.83
CA HIS A 514 19.23 -5.05 17.55
C HIS A 514 20.09 -4.61 18.75
N PRO A 515 21.37 -4.24 18.55
CA PRO A 515 22.23 -3.80 19.64
C PRO A 515 21.85 -2.40 20.13
N GLN A 516 22.03 -2.17 21.44
CA GLN A 516 21.72 -0.87 22.08
C GLN A 516 22.70 0.24 21.68
N ASP A 517 23.92 -0.11 21.25
CA ASP A 517 24.92 0.84 20.73
C ASP A 517 24.67 1.13 19.22
N PRO A 518 24.38 2.39 18.84
CA PRO A 518 24.25 2.75 17.44
C PRO A 518 25.55 2.56 16.64
N ALA A 519 26.73 2.62 17.27
CA ALA A 519 28.00 2.39 16.57
C ALA A 519 28.15 0.92 16.13
N GLU A 520 27.77 -0.04 16.99
CA GLU A 520 27.72 -1.46 16.63
C GLU A 520 26.74 -1.72 15.49
N PHE A 521 25.50 -1.20 15.57
CA PHE A 521 24.51 -1.31 14.50
C PHE A 521 25.04 -0.78 13.15
N ILE A 522 25.65 0.41 13.16
CA ILE A 522 26.23 1.03 11.97
C ILE A 522 27.41 0.19 11.44
N ALA A 523 28.29 -0.31 12.30
CA ALA A 523 29.42 -1.14 11.91
C ALA A 523 28.96 -2.47 11.26
N ALA A 524 27.97 -3.14 11.86
CA ALA A 524 27.37 -4.36 11.34
C ALA A 524 26.71 -4.13 9.96
N LEU A 525 25.96 -3.03 9.81
CA LEU A 525 25.34 -2.65 8.54
C LEU A 525 26.38 -2.33 7.46
N GLN A 526 27.44 -1.58 7.79
CA GLN A 526 28.56 -1.29 6.88
C GLN A 526 29.34 -2.54 6.48
N LYS A 527 29.52 -3.49 7.40
CA LYS A 527 30.17 -4.78 7.13
C LYS A 527 29.33 -5.60 6.15
N ARG A 528 28.04 -5.81 6.46
CA ARG A 528 27.09 -6.55 5.60
C ARG A 528 26.95 -5.91 4.21
N HIS A 529 27.07 -4.58 4.11
CA HIS A 529 27.04 -3.89 2.82
C HIS A 529 28.32 -4.16 1.99
N ARG A 530 29.50 -4.07 2.60
CA ARG A 530 30.78 -4.44 1.97
C ARG A 530 30.75 -5.90 1.50
N GLU A 531 30.46 -6.84 2.39
CA GLU A 531 30.36 -8.26 2.07
C GLU A 531 29.34 -8.59 0.95
N ALA A 532 28.34 -7.73 0.72
CA ALA A 532 27.41 -7.87 -0.40
C ALA A 532 27.94 -7.27 -1.72
N LEU A 533 28.76 -6.21 -1.66
CA LEU A 533 29.49 -5.66 -2.81
C LEU A 533 30.64 -6.57 -3.22
N ASP A 534 31.45 -7.03 -2.27
CA ASP A 534 32.60 -7.93 -2.49
C ASP A 534 32.15 -9.23 -3.19
N ARG A 535 31.01 -9.80 -2.77
CA ARG A 535 30.39 -10.96 -3.44
C ARG A 535 29.86 -10.65 -4.84
N LEU A 536 29.38 -9.43 -5.10
CA LEU A 536 28.95 -9.02 -6.43
C LEU A 536 30.16 -8.81 -7.36
N GLU A 537 31.23 -8.20 -6.86
CA GLU A 537 32.49 -8.01 -7.59
C GLU A 537 33.11 -9.36 -7.94
N GLN A 538 33.26 -10.26 -6.97
CA GLN A 538 33.77 -11.62 -7.21
C GLN A 538 32.92 -12.38 -8.23
N ALA A 539 31.58 -12.33 -8.11
CA ALA A 539 30.69 -12.98 -9.07
C ALA A 539 30.71 -12.35 -10.49
N LEU A 540 31.09 -11.07 -10.61
CA LEU A 540 31.33 -10.41 -11.90
C LEU A 540 32.68 -10.84 -12.50
N VAL A 541 33.73 -10.98 -11.69
CA VAL A 541 35.05 -11.47 -12.10
C VAL A 541 34.98 -12.92 -12.56
N ASP A 542 34.31 -13.78 -11.79
CA ASP A 542 34.14 -15.22 -12.09
C ASP A 542 33.11 -15.49 -13.20
N GLY A 543 32.39 -14.46 -13.68
CA GLY A 543 31.29 -14.59 -14.64
C GLY A 543 30.04 -15.30 -14.10
N THR A 544 30.02 -15.66 -12.81
CA THR A 544 28.94 -16.42 -12.16
C THR A 544 27.71 -15.58 -11.79
N ALA A 545 27.78 -14.25 -11.91
CA ALA A 545 26.70 -13.31 -11.62
C ALA A 545 25.48 -13.36 -12.57
N GLY A 546 25.15 -14.51 -13.17
CA GLY A 546 23.96 -14.69 -14.01
C GLY A 546 23.87 -13.73 -15.20
N GLY A 547 25.01 -13.36 -15.78
CA GLY A 547 25.10 -12.40 -16.89
C GLY A 547 24.85 -10.93 -16.51
N VAL A 548 24.80 -10.60 -15.21
CA VAL A 548 24.89 -9.21 -14.74
C VAL A 548 26.20 -8.59 -15.24
N ALA A 549 26.15 -7.34 -15.68
CA ALA A 549 27.34 -6.61 -16.15
C ALA A 549 27.27 -5.13 -15.77
N VAL A 550 28.42 -4.51 -15.53
CA VAL A 550 28.55 -3.05 -15.48
C VAL A 550 28.64 -2.53 -16.91
N THR A 551 27.78 -1.58 -17.25
CA THR A 551 27.70 -0.93 -18.57
C THR A 551 27.67 0.59 -18.41
N THR A 552 27.43 1.34 -19.49
CA THR A 552 27.31 2.80 -19.45
C THR A 552 25.91 3.24 -19.88
N ARG A 553 25.30 4.16 -19.14
CA ARG A 553 23.98 4.75 -19.46
C ARG A 553 24.05 6.26 -19.27
N ARG A 554 23.79 7.03 -20.34
CA ARG A 554 23.92 8.50 -20.36
C ARG A 554 25.32 9.06 -20.02
N GLY A 555 26.36 8.23 -20.10
CA GLY A 555 27.74 8.59 -19.72
C GLY A 555 28.14 8.13 -18.31
N GLU A 556 27.20 7.66 -17.50
CA GLU A 556 27.43 7.18 -16.13
C GLU A 556 27.51 5.64 -16.10
N PRO A 557 28.28 5.04 -15.15
CA PRO A 557 28.26 3.60 -14.90
C PRO A 557 26.86 3.09 -14.52
N TRP A 558 26.47 1.93 -15.03
CA TRP A 558 25.11 1.40 -14.88
C TRP A 558 25.08 -0.13 -14.80
N ILE A 559 24.43 -0.70 -13.78
CA ILE A 559 24.32 -2.15 -13.60
C ILE A 559 23.20 -2.72 -14.49
N LYS A 560 23.58 -3.54 -15.47
CA LYS A 560 22.68 -4.29 -16.35
C LYS A 560 22.54 -5.73 -15.82
N VAL A 561 21.47 -5.99 -15.06
CA VAL A 561 20.93 -7.35 -14.89
C VAL A 561 20.16 -7.74 -16.17
N PRO A 562 20.44 -8.89 -16.81
CA PRO A 562 19.69 -9.38 -17.98
C PRO A 562 18.31 -9.93 -17.58
N PRO A 563 17.40 -10.20 -18.53
CA PRO A 563 16.28 -11.10 -18.28
C PRO A 563 16.78 -12.54 -18.10
N LEU A 564 15.99 -13.39 -17.46
CA LEU A 564 16.18 -14.84 -17.55
C LEU A 564 15.83 -15.32 -18.97
N ASP A 565 16.55 -16.33 -19.45
CA ASP A 565 16.22 -16.99 -20.71
C ASP A 565 14.88 -17.73 -20.64
N LYS A 566 14.20 -17.85 -21.78
CA LYS A 566 12.93 -18.58 -21.86
C LYS A 566 13.20 -20.08 -21.69
N GLN A 567 12.60 -20.70 -20.69
CA GLN A 567 12.55 -22.16 -20.56
C GLN A 567 11.95 -22.80 -21.83
N GLU A 568 12.50 -23.94 -22.25
CA GLU A 568 11.93 -24.74 -23.32
C GLU A 568 10.54 -25.26 -22.93
N GLU A 569 9.60 -25.29 -23.87
CA GLU A 569 8.24 -25.75 -23.59
C GLU A 569 8.20 -27.29 -23.54
N PRO A 570 7.74 -27.92 -22.44
CA PRO A 570 7.68 -29.37 -22.33
C PRO A 570 6.84 -30.00 -23.45
N GLN A 571 7.31 -31.13 -24.01
CA GLN A 571 6.69 -31.78 -25.18
C GLN A 571 5.21 -32.16 -24.94
N ASN A 572 4.83 -32.48 -23.70
CA ASN A 572 3.46 -32.81 -23.30
C ASN A 572 2.55 -31.60 -23.07
N LEU A 573 3.09 -30.37 -23.04
CA LEU A 573 2.33 -29.16 -22.68
C LEU A 573 1.10 -28.93 -23.57
N THR A 574 1.23 -29.20 -24.88
CA THR A 574 0.12 -29.07 -25.84
C THR A 574 -1.00 -30.08 -25.56
N ALA A 575 -0.65 -31.31 -25.18
CA ALA A 575 -1.62 -32.34 -24.83
C ALA A 575 -2.33 -32.01 -23.50
N VAL A 576 -1.60 -31.50 -22.50
CA VAL A 576 -2.17 -31.06 -21.22
C VAL A 576 -3.14 -29.90 -21.42
N LYS A 577 -2.77 -28.88 -22.22
CA LYS A 577 -3.68 -27.77 -22.58
C LYS A 577 -4.96 -28.26 -23.25
N ALA A 578 -4.84 -29.17 -24.22
CA ALA A 578 -6.00 -29.73 -24.94
C ALA A 578 -6.92 -30.56 -24.03
N GLU A 579 -6.38 -31.35 -23.09
CA GLU A 579 -7.18 -32.13 -22.14
C GLU A 579 -7.87 -31.22 -21.09
N ILE A 580 -7.22 -30.13 -20.68
CA ILE A 580 -7.85 -29.10 -19.82
C ILE A 580 -9.03 -28.44 -20.54
N GLU A 581 -8.82 -27.98 -21.79
CA GLU A 581 -9.87 -27.38 -22.61
C GLU A 581 -11.01 -28.36 -22.89
N ARG A 582 -10.72 -29.65 -23.11
CA ARG A 582 -11.73 -30.70 -23.32
C ARG A 582 -12.54 -31.00 -22.05
N ARG A 583 -11.97 -30.90 -20.85
CA ARG A 583 -12.64 -31.19 -19.57
C ARG A 583 -13.46 -30.02 -19.04
N TRP A 584 -12.90 -28.81 -19.07
CA TRP A 584 -13.48 -27.64 -18.39
C TRP A 584 -13.93 -26.52 -19.35
N GLY A 585 -13.53 -26.56 -20.62
CA GLY A 585 -13.92 -25.58 -21.62
C GLY A 585 -13.48 -24.15 -21.27
N THR A 586 -14.33 -23.18 -21.60
CA THR A 586 -14.17 -21.78 -21.17
C THR A 586 -15.04 -21.52 -19.95
N ILE A 587 -14.42 -21.27 -18.80
CA ILE A 587 -15.11 -20.92 -17.55
C ILE A 587 -15.28 -19.39 -17.46
N ASP A 588 -16.46 -18.91 -17.05
CA ASP A 588 -16.67 -17.48 -16.78
C ASP A 588 -15.97 -17.05 -15.48
N LEU A 589 -15.33 -15.88 -15.50
CA LEU A 589 -14.61 -15.32 -14.35
C LEU A 589 -15.53 -15.01 -13.15
N LEU A 590 -16.81 -14.70 -13.39
CA LEU A 590 -17.81 -14.53 -12.33
C LEU A 590 -18.19 -15.87 -11.71
N ASP A 591 -18.21 -16.96 -12.49
CA ASP A 591 -18.43 -18.30 -11.95
C ASP A 591 -17.22 -18.79 -11.14
N MET A 592 -15.98 -18.54 -11.58
CA MET A 592 -14.78 -18.77 -10.75
C MET A 592 -14.85 -18.02 -9.41
N LEU A 593 -15.27 -16.76 -9.42
CA LEU A 593 -15.46 -15.96 -8.19
C LEU A 593 -16.60 -16.50 -7.31
N LYS A 594 -17.64 -17.08 -7.93
CA LYS A 594 -18.79 -17.71 -7.25
C LYS A 594 -18.41 -19.05 -6.60
N TYR A 595 -17.59 -19.87 -7.27
CA TYR A 595 -17.08 -21.13 -6.70
C TYR A 595 -16.14 -20.86 -5.52
N ALA A 596 -15.15 -19.97 -5.68
CA ALA A 596 -14.28 -19.56 -4.58
C ALA A 596 -15.05 -19.00 -3.36
N GLU A 597 -16.18 -18.33 -3.56
CA GLU A 597 -17.06 -17.88 -2.48
C GLU A 597 -17.91 -19.01 -1.88
N PHE A 598 -18.31 -20.00 -2.68
CA PHE A 598 -19.05 -21.17 -2.20
C PHE A 598 -18.17 -22.07 -1.32
N ASP A 599 -16.91 -22.29 -1.74
CA ASP A 599 -15.96 -23.18 -1.07
C ASP A 599 -15.31 -22.51 0.17
N VAL A 600 -15.03 -21.21 0.12
CA VAL A 600 -14.25 -20.50 1.16
C VAL A 600 -15.13 -19.59 2.06
N GLY A 601 -16.26 -19.08 1.55
CA GLY A 601 -17.10 -18.11 2.28
C GLY A 601 -16.43 -16.75 2.54
N PHE A 602 -15.49 -16.34 1.68
CA PHE A 602 -14.71 -15.11 1.89
C PHE A 602 -15.54 -13.82 1.96
N THR A 603 -16.80 -13.80 1.51
CA THR A 603 -17.66 -12.61 1.66
C THR A 603 -18.07 -12.31 3.09
N GLU A 604 -17.90 -13.25 4.03
CA GLU A 604 -18.14 -13.02 5.46
C GLU A 604 -17.20 -11.97 6.07
N GLU A 605 -15.96 -11.89 5.56
CA GLU A 605 -14.94 -10.91 5.94
C GLU A 605 -15.33 -9.46 5.57
N PHE A 606 -16.33 -9.29 4.71
CA PHE A 606 -16.89 -8.00 4.34
C PHE A 606 -17.87 -7.53 5.42
N SER A 607 -17.34 -7.28 6.60
CA SER A 607 -18.06 -6.64 7.70
C SER A 607 -18.59 -5.25 7.33
N SER A 608 -19.83 -4.95 7.74
CA SER A 608 -20.37 -3.59 7.65
C SER A 608 -19.65 -2.69 8.65
N VAL A 609 -19.17 -1.51 8.24
CA VAL A 609 -18.69 -0.52 9.23
C VAL A 609 -19.86 0.07 10.03
N ALA A 610 -21.10 0.02 9.53
CA ALA A 610 -22.29 0.46 10.27
C ALA A 610 -22.85 -0.67 11.15
N THR A 611 -23.12 -0.37 12.44
CA THR A 611 -23.53 -1.33 13.49
C THR A 611 -24.78 -2.15 13.14
N ARG A 612 -25.73 -1.62 12.35
CA ARG A 612 -27.03 -2.26 12.07
C ARG A 612 -27.06 -2.96 10.71
N ARG A 613 -26.88 -4.29 10.71
CA ARG A 613 -27.27 -5.13 9.56
C ARG A 613 -28.80 -5.23 9.50
N ASN A 614 -29.39 -4.81 8.38
CA ASN A 614 -30.81 -5.05 8.06
C ASN A 614 -30.95 -5.45 6.58
N LEU A 615 -30.10 -6.39 6.16
CA LEU A 615 -30.05 -6.95 4.81
C LEU A 615 -29.76 -8.46 4.93
N PRO A 616 -30.58 -9.34 4.32
CA PRO A 616 -30.32 -10.77 4.27
C PRO A 616 -28.95 -11.13 3.67
N GLN A 617 -28.33 -12.18 4.21
CA GLN A 617 -26.95 -12.58 3.90
C GLN A 617 -26.78 -13.06 2.45
N ASP A 618 -27.80 -13.74 1.89
CA ASP A 618 -27.87 -14.13 0.48
C ASP A 618 -27.79 -12.91 -0.45
N LYS A 619 -28.56 -11.86 -0.16
CA LYS A 619 -28.59 -10.62 -0.93
C LYS A 619 -27.28 -9.85 -0.76
N LEU A 620 -26.70 -9.83 0.44
CA LEU A 620 -25.39 -9.22 0.66
C LEU A 620 -24.29 -9.95 -0.14
N ARG A 621 -24.17 -11.28 -0.02
CA ARG A 621 -23.23 -12.11 -0.77
C ARG A 621 -23.33 -11.88 -2.27
N ARG A 622 -24.54 -11.92 -2.84
CA ARG A 622 -24.80 -11.65 -4.26
C ARG A 622 -24.32 -10.26 -4.69
N ARG A 623 -24.58 -9.24 -3.88
CA ARG A 623 -24.17 -7.85 -4.17
C ARG A 623 -22.67 -7.66 -4.02
N LEU A 624 -22.02 -8.33 -3.07
CA LEU A 624 -20.57 -8.33 -2.90
C LEU A 624 -19.87 -8.97 -4.09
N LEU A 625 -20.31 -10.16 -4.55
CA LEU A 625 -19.78 -10.80 -5.76
C LEU A 625 -19.85 -9.87 -6.99
N LEU A 626 -21.00 -9.24 -7.22
CA LEU A 626 -21.19 -8.28 -8.32
C LEU A 626 -20.29 -7.03 -8.19
N VAL A 627 -20.08 -6.52 -6.96
CA VAL A 627 -19.19 -5.37 -6.71
C VAL A 627 -17.72 -5.75 -6.89
N LEU A 628 -17.29 -6.92 -6.40
CA LEU A 628 -15.92 -7.39 -6.52
C LEU A 628 -15.57 -7.69 -7.98
N PHE A 629 -16.47 -8.35 -8.71
CA PHE A 629 -16.35 -8.54 -10.15
C PHE A 629 -16.27 -7.21 -10.91
N ALA A 630 -17.12 -6.23 -10.58
CA ALA A 630 -17.10 -4.90 -11.19
C ALA A 630 -15.78 -4.13 -10.97
N LEU A 631 -15.09 -4.40 -9.85
CA LEU A 631 -13.82 -3.78 -9.49
C LEU A 631 -12.63 -4.52 -10.10
N GLY A 632 -12.56 -5.85 -9.96
CA GLY A 632 -11.45 -6.67 -10.47
C GLY A 632 -11.33 -6.63 -11.99
N THR A 633 -12.45 -6.69 -12.72
CA THR A 633 -12.49 -6.56 -14.18
C THR A 633 -12.23 -5.14 -14.69
N ASN A 634 -12.19 -4.14 -13.81
CA ASN A 634 -12.28 -2.71 -14.14
C ASN A 634 -13.51 -2.32 -14.99
N MET A 635 -14.51 -3.20 -15.16
CA MET A 635 -15.71 -2.91 -15.95
C MET A 635 -16.60 -1.83 -15.29
N GLY A 636 -16.55 -1.72 -13.97
CA GLY A 636 -17.22 -0.68 -13.20
C GLY A 636 -18.70 -0.96 -12.93
N ILE A 637 -19.16 -0.54 -11.74
CA ILE A 637 -20.50 -0.89 -11.21
C ILE A 637 -21.64 -0.48 -12.17
N LYS A 638 -21.51 0.69 -12.83
CA LYS A 638 -22.51 1.15 -13.82
C LYS A 638 -22.72 0.17 -14.96
N ARG A 639 -21.64 -0.43 -15.50
CA ARG A 639 -21.76 -1.41 -16.58
C ARG A 639 -22.37 -2.71 -16.06
N VAL A 640 -21.86 -3.26 -14.94
CA VAL A 640 -22.42 -4.48 -14.32
C VAL A 640 -23.92 -4.34 -14.07
N ALA A 641 -24.38 -3.23 -13.48
CA ALA A 641 -25.80 -2.98 -13.22
C ALA A 641 -26.68 -2.80 -14.46
N VAL A 642 -26.10 -2.50 -15.63
CA VAL A 642 -26.82 -2.31 -16.91
C VAL A 642 -26.77 -3.55 -17.80
N THR A 643 -25.65 -4.30 -17.80
CA THR A 643 -25.50 -5.52 -18.60
C THR A 643 -25.98 -6.77 -17.87
N GLY A 644 -25.99 -6.76 -16.53
CA GLY A 644 -26.34 -7.91 -15.71
C GLY A 644 -27.85 -8.06 -15.50
N LYS A 645 -28.42 -9.18 -15.97
CA LYS A 645 -29.82 -9.59 -15.70
C LYS A 645 -30.04 -10.06 -14.24
N HIS A 646 -29.35 -9.46 -13.27
CA HIS A 646 -29.43 -9.83 -11.85
C HIS A 646 -30.46 -9.02 -11.05
N GLY A 647 -30.93 -7.87 -11.55
CA GLY A 647 -31.91 -7.03 -10.85
C GLY A 647 -31.37 -6.39 -9.57
N GLU A 648 -30.19 -5.77 -9.63
CA GLU A 648 -29.66 -4.90 -8.57
C GLU A 648 -29.37 -3.54 -9.20
N SER A 649 -29.85 -2.44 -8.60
CA SER A 649 -29.62 -1.11 -9.14
C SER A 649 -28.18 -0.62 -8.91
N GLU A 650 -27.69 0.27 -9.79
CA GLU A 650 -26.35 0.87 -9.65
C GLU A 650 -26.16 1.52 -8.27
N ALA A 651 -27.18 2.22 -7.77
CA ALA A 651 -27.19 2.82 -6.44
C ALA A 651 -27.04 1.79 -5.31
N THR A 652 -27.67 0.62 -5.44
CA THR A 652 -27.58 -0.48 -4.47
C THR A 652 -26.18 -1.08 -4.43
N LEU A 653 -25.60 -1.40 -5.60
CA LEU A 653 -24.24 -1.93 -5.69
C LEU A 653 -23.19 -0.89 -5.25
N ARG A 654 -23.40 0.41 -5.54
CA ARG A 654 -22.58 1.49 -4.97
C ARG A 654 -22.68 1.53 -3.45
N ARG A 655 -23.89 1.49 -2.86
CA ARG A 655 -24.05 1.47 -1.39
C ARG A 655 -23.35 0.27 -0.76
N VAL A 656 -23.41 -0.92 -1.38
CA VAL A 656 -22.68 -2.10 -0.91
C VAL A 656 -21.16 -1.92 -1.01
N ARG A 657 -20.64 -1.38 -2.12
CA ARG A 657 -19.21 -1.01 -2.23
C ARG A 657 -18.80 -0.05 -1.13
N HIS A 658 -19.57 1.03 -0.92
CA HIS A 658 -19.21 2.07 0.05
C HIS A 658 -19.24 1.55 1.49
N LEU A 659 -20.26 0.78 1.89
CA LEU A 659 -20.35 0.27 3.27
C LEU A 659 -19.39 -0.90 3.53
N PHE A 660 -19.39 -1.93 2.69
CA PHE A 660 -18.77 -3.23 3.00
C PHE A 660 -17.38 -3.43 2.41
N VAL A 661 -17.02 -2.79 1.29
CA VAL A 661 -15.68 -2.92 0.70
C VAL A 661 -14.74 -1.88 1.32
N ASN A 662 -13.64 -2.34 1.92
CA ASN A 662 -12.58 -1.51 2.47
C ASN A 662 -11.24 -2.28 2.51
N ARG A 663 -10.11 -1.59 2.82
CA ARG A 663 -8.77 -2.18 2.78
C ARG A 663 -8.54 -3.31 3.81
N ALA A 664 -9.18 -3.27 4.97
CA ALA A 664 -9.11 -4.31 5.99
C ALA A 664 -9.93 -5.54 5.57
N ASN A 665 -11.20 -5.36 5.19
CA ASN A 665 -12.07 -6.45 4.72
C ASN A 665 -11.48 -7.15 3.48
N MET A 666 -10.93 -6.39 2.53
CA MET A 666 -10.20 -6.96 1.38
C MET A 666 -8.96 -7.75 1.80
N ARG A 667 -8.25 -7.35 2.86
CA ARG A 667 -7.10 -8.10 3.39
C ARG A 667 -7.54 -9.40 4.06
N ALA A 668 -8.56 -9.35 4.93
CA ALA A 668 -9.09 -10.54 5.60
C ALA A 668 -9.62 -11.57 4.58
N ALA A 669 -10.42 -11.12 3.61
CA ALA A 669 -10.90 -11.97 2.51
C ALA A 669 -9.77 -12.59 1.69
N LEU A 670 -8.69 -11.83 1.41
CA LEU A 670 -7.51 -12.34 0.72
C LEU A 670 -6.73 -13.34 1.58
N VAL A 671 -6.58 -13.13 2.88
CA VAL A 671 -5.93 -14.10 3.79
C VAL A 671 -6.74 -15.40 3.82
N ARG A 672 -8.05 -15.32 4.03
CA ARG A 672 -8.94 -16.50 4.05
C ARG A 672 -8.90 -17.27 2.72
N LEU A 673 -8.89 -16.58 1.58
CA LEU A 673 -8.72 -17.18 0.24
C LEU A 673 -7.33 -17.80 0.02
N VAL A 674 -6.26 -17.14 0.48
CA VAL A 674 -4.88 -17.65 0.33
C VAL A 674 -4.67 -18.89 1.22
N ASN A 675 -5.13 -18.87 2.46
CA ASN A 675 -5.03 -20.01 3.36
C ASN A 675 -5.81 -21.22 2.82
N ALA A 676 -7.03 -21.01 2.29
CA ALA A 676 -7.77 -22.06 1.62
C ALA A 676 -7.09 -22.56 0.33
N THR A 677 -6.39 -21.68 -0.40
CA THR A 677 -5.59 -22.05 -1.59
C THR A 677 -4.40 -22.93 -1.19
N PHE A 678 -3.75 -22.67 -0.06
CA PHE A 678 -2.67 -23.53 0.45
C PHE A 678 -3.20 -24.88 0.95
N ALA A 679 -4.28 -24.89 1.74
CA ALA A 679 -4.90 -26.14 2.21
C ALA A 679 -5.44 -27.05 1.09
N ALA A 680 -5.75 -26.48 -0.08
CA ALA A 680 -6.18 -27.22 -1.27
C ALA A 680 -5.01 -27.61 -2.21
N ARG A 681 -3.75 -27.35 -1.84
CA ARG A 681 -2.58 -27.50 -2.72
C ARG A 681 -1.75 -28.73 -2.40
N ASP A 682 -1.51 -29.54 -3.43
CA ASP A 682 -0.53 -30.63 -3.38
C ASP A 682 0.90 -30.06 -3.46
N GLU A 683 1.66 -30.17 -2.36
CA GLU A 683 3.04 -29.68 -2.28
C GLU A 683 4.05 -30.48 -3.13
N GLY A 684 3.70 -31.72 -3.48
CA GLY A 684 4.46 -32.57 -4.39
C GLY A 684 4.60 -31.92 -5.76
N TRP A 685 3.49 -31.41 -6.32
CA TRP A 685 3.49 -30.66 -7.57
C TRP A 685 3.89 -29.20 -7.40
N TRP A 686 3.31 -28.49 -6.43
CA TRP A 686 3.35 -27.03 -6.40
C TRP A 686 4.35 -26.43 -5.40
N GLY A 687 4.95 -27.23 -4.52
CA GLY A 687 5.93 -26.80 -3.52
C GLY A 687 5.31 -26.50 -2.15
N SER A 688 6.18 -26.22 -1.17
CA SER A 688 5.80 -25.74 0.16
C SER A 688 6.00 -24.22 0.23
N GLY A 689 4.98 -23.46 0.60
CA GLY A 689 4.99 -22.01 0.46
C GLY A 689 4.00 -21.31 1.37
N THR A 690 4.45 -20.23 2.03
CA THR A 690 3.72 -19.55 3.13
C THR A 690 3.16 -18.18 2.74
N ALA A 691 3.44 -17.69 1.53
CA ALA A 691 2.99 -16.38 1.06
C ALA A 691 2.61 -16.39 -0.42
N CYS A 692 1.48 -15.76 -0.75
CA CYS A 692 0.94 -15.65 -2.10
C CYS A 692 0.86 -14.18 -2.55
N ALA A 693 1.15 -13.91 -3.82
CA ALA A 693 1.05 -12.60 -4.46
C ALA A 693 0.41 -12.72 -5.85
N SER A 694 -0.41 -11.74 -6.22
CA SER A 694 -1.12 -11.69 -7.51
C SER A 694 -1.15 -10.25 -8.02
N ASP A 695 -0.69 -10.05 -9.26
CA ASP A 695 -0.27 -8.77 -9.87
C ASP A 695 0.86 -8.04 -9.07
N SER A 696 1.52 -7.13 -9.77
CA SER A 696 2.54 -6.22 -9.28
C SER A 696 2.09 -5.43 -8.04
N ARG A 697 2.81 -5.62 -6.93
CA ARG A 697 2.58 -4.86 -5.70
C ARG A 697 3.58 -3.72 -5.61
N LYS A 698 3.08 -2.49 -5.49
CA LYS A 698 3.94 -1.35 -5.13
C LYS A 698 4.37 -1.50 -3.68
N PHE A 699 5.67 -1.53 -3.44
CA PHE A 699 6.26 -1.22 -2.15
C PHE A 699 6.70 0.25 -2.13
N GLY A 700 6.37 0.96 -1.05
CA GLY A 700 6.86 2.32 -0.85
C GLY A 700 8.37 2.28 -0.60
N SER A 701 9.11 3.22 -1.20
CA SER A 701 10.53 3.39 -0.90
C SER A 701 10.79 4.84 -0.51
N TRP A 702 11.44 5.01 0.64
CA TRP A 702 11.79 6.31 1.21
C TRP A 702 13.05 6.92 0.56
N SER A 703 13.85 6.10 -0.13
CA SER A 703 15.13 6.47 -0.72
C SER A 703 15.09 6.40 -2.25
N SER A 704 15.84 7.28 -2.91
CA SER A 704 16.01 7.28 -4.37
C SER A 704 17.01 6.21 -4.82
N ASN A 705 16.67 4.93 -4.63
CA ASN A 705 17.47 3.83 -5.18
C ASN A 705 17.21 3.63 -6.70
N LEU A 706 18.09 2.86 -7.36
CA LEU A 706 18.10 2.62 -8.82
C LEU A 706 16.80 2.02 -9.41
N MET A 707 15.88 1.52 -8.56
CA MET A 707 14.63 0.87 -8.95
C MET A 707 13.38 1.68 -8.55
N THR A 708 13.53 2.83 -7.90
CA THR A 708 12.42 3.62 -7.34
C THR A 708 11.89 4.62 -8.36
N GLU A 709 10.66 4.39 -8.82
CA GLU A 709 9.97 5.27 -9.78
C GLU A 709 8.72 5.93 -9.18
N TRP A 710 8.32 7.08 -9.72
CA TRP A 710 7.05 7.73 -9.35
C TRP A 710 5.87 7.06 -10.07
N HIS A 711 5.15 6.19 -9.38
CA HIS A 711 4.08 5.40 -10.00
C HIS A 711 2.74 6.13 -9.96
N GLN A 712 2.23 6.58 -11.13
CA GLN A 712 1.01 7.41 -11.22
C GLN A 712 -0.23 6.77 -10.56
N ARG A 713 -0.48 5.45 -10.75
CA ARG A 713 -1.61 4.71 -10.13
C ARG A 713 -1.62 4.77 -8.60
N TYR A 714 -0.46 4.99 -7.98
CA TYR A 714 -0.24 4.91 -6.54
C TYR A 714 0.46 6.17 -5.97
N ARG A 715 0.33 7.32 -6.69
CA ARG A 715 0.67 8.69 -6.28
C ARG A 715 1.87 8.83 -5.31
N GLY A 716 3.03 8.29 -5.67
CA GLY A 716 4.22 8.37 -4.83
C GLY A 716 5.40 7.57 -5.39
N PRO A 717 6.62 7.74 -4.84
CA PRO A 717 7.76 6.89 -5.13
C PRO A 717 7.53 5.46 -4.66
N GLY A 718 8.17 4.49 -5.32
CA GLY A 718 8.27 3.12 -4.86
C GLY A 718 8.79 2.16 -5.94
N VAL A 719 8.91 0.90 -5.59
CA VAL A 719 9.28 -0.18 -6.51
C VAL A 719 8.04 -1.03 -6.79
N MET A 720 7.78 -1.34 -8.06
CA MET A 720 6.79 -2.37 -8.42
C MET A 720 7.47 -3.73 -8.33
N ILE A 721 7.04 -4.56 -7.38
CA ILE A 721 7.60 -5.89 -7.15
C ILE A 721 6.60 -6.93 -7.62
N TYR A 722 7.05 -7.79 -8.53
CA TYR A 722 6.52 -9.14 -8.75
C TYR A 722 7.43 -10.09 -7.99
N TRP A 723 6.89 -10.89 -7.07
CA TRP A 723 7.65 -11.88 -6.31
C TRP A 723 6.77 -13.11 -6.08
N GLN A 724 7.35 -14.29 -6.26
CA GLN A 724 6.75 -15.60 -5.98
C GLN A 724 7.59 -16.22 -4.86
N CYS A 725 6.93 -16.70 -3.80
CA CYS A 725 7.59 -17.31 -2.64
C CYS A 725 7.61 -18.85 -2.75
N ASP A 726 7.89 -19.37 -3.96
CA ASP A 726 7.87 -20.81 -4.23
C ASP A 726 8.81 -21.19 -5.38
N LEU A 727 9.46 -22.35 -5.25
CA LEU A 727 10.45 -22.93 -6.15
C LEU A 727 9.86 -23.79 -7.26
N LYS A 728 8.62 -24.31 -7.13
CA LYS A 728 8.01 -25.23 -8.12
C LYS A 728 6.95 -24.60 -9.03
N VAL A 729 6.41 -23.43 -8.68
CA VAL A 729 5.28 -22.83 -9.41
C VAL A 729 5.72 -22.12 -10.71
N ALA A 730 5.01 -22.36 -11.81
CA ALA A 730 5.21 -21.72 -13.11
C ALA A 730 3.98 -20.93 -13.56
N HIS A 731 4.18 -19.72 -14.11
CA HIS A 731 3.10 -18.85 -14.59
C HIS A 731 2.70 -19.13 -16.04
N PHE A 732 1.39 -19.18 -16.31
CA PHE A 732 0.82 -18.94 -17.64
C PHE A 732 0.29 -17.50 -17.72
N GLU A 733 0.81 -16.69 -18.64
CA GLU A 733 0.33 -15.34 -18.88
C GLU A 733 0.08 -15.11 -20.39
N GLN A 734 -1.19 -14.90 -20.76
CA GLN A 734 -1.60 -14.65 -22.16
C GLN A 734 -1.91 -13.17 -22.38
N MET A 735 -0.87 -12.33 -22.48
CA MET A 735 -1.02 -10.87 -22.63
C MET A 735 -1.67 -10.46 -23.96
N SER A 736 -2.91 -9.97 -23.91
CA SER A 736 -3.62 -9.35 -25.04
C SER A 736 -3.16 -7.90 -25.33
N GLY A 737 -1.90 -7.75 -25.74
CA GLY A 737 -1.49 -6.69 -26.67
C GLY A 737 -1.37 -5.25 -26.16
N ARG A 738 -0.46 -4.96 -25.22
CA ARG A 738 0.21 -3.63 -25.12
C ARG A 738 1.70 -3.78 -24.84
N ARG A 739 2.53 -2.94 -25.49
CA ARG A 739 4.00 -3.01 -25.41
C ARG A 739 4.54 -2.45 -24.09
N TYR A 740 4.69 -3.31 -23.08
CA TYR A 740 5.70 -3.12 -22.05
C TYR A 740 7.02 -3.76 -22.52
N ARG A 741 8.16 -3.13 -22.21
CA ARG A 741 9.47 -3.45 -22.83
C ARG A 741 10.59 -3.77 -21.84
N HIS A 742 10.27 -3.79 -20.54
CA HIS A 742 11.21 -4.01 -19.45
C HIS A 742 10.50 -4.88 -18.41
N PHE A 743 11.04 -6.07 -18.14
CA PHE A 743 10.55 -6.97 -17.10
C PHE A 743 11.75 -7.69 -16.48
N ARG A 744 11.71 -7.96 -15.18
CA ARG A 744 12.71 -8.72 -14.43
C ARG A 744 12.00 -9.49 -13.31
N PRO A 745 12.08 -10.81 -13.25
CA PRO A 745 11.83 -11.55 -12.02
C PRO A 745 12.86 -11.18 -10.95
N VAL A 746 12.45 -11.20 -9.68
CA VAL A 746 13.37 -11.17 -8.53
C VAL A 746 13.05 -12.39 -7.69
N THR A 747 13.93 -13.38 -7.71
CA THR A 747 13.68 -14.71 -7.12
C THR A 747 14.42 -14.97 -5.82
N ASN A 748 15.49 -14.23 -5.52
CA ASN A 748 16.25 -14.37 -4.28
C ASN A 748 16.21 -13.10 -3.42
N TRP A 749 15.40 -13.15 -2.36
CA TRP A 749 15.69 -12.52 -1.07
C TRP A 749 15.51 -13.60 -0.01
N SER A 750 16.61 -14.06 0.59
CA SER A 750 16.59 -15.04 1.66
C SER A 750 15.96 -14.42 2.90
N ILE A 751 14.88 -15.03 3.41
CA ILE A 751 14.46 -14.82 4.80
C ILE A 751 15.51 -15.55 5.66
N PRO A 752 16.11 -14.90 6.69
CA PRO A 752 16.95 -15.62 7.63
C PRO A 752 16.08 -16.63 8.40
N GLN A 753 16.47 -17.91 8.38
CA GLN A 753 15.92 -18.87 9.35
C GLN A 753 16.54 -18.58 10.73
N PRO A 754 15.77 -18.69 11.83
CA PRO A 754 16.33 -18.62 13.17
C PRO A 754 17.32 -19.77 13.38
N ALA A 755 18.44 -19.49 14.05
CA ALA A 755 19.54 -20.43 14.18
C ALA A 755 19.31 -21.47 15.30
N CYS A 756 18.51 -22.50 15.00
CA CYS A 756 18.45 -23.70 15.85
C CYS A 756 19.82 -24.41 15.84
N GLY A 757 20.49 -24.46 16.99
CA GLY A 757 21.88 -24.91 17.09
C GLY A 757 22.04 -26.41 17.43
N GLY A 758 23.03 -27.04 16.81
CA GLY A 758 23.85 -28.07 17.43
C GLY A 758 23.33 -29.52 17.45
N SER A 759 23.87 -30.35 16.56
CA SER A 759 24.81 -31.43 16.96
C SER A 759 25.40 -32.17 15.76
N ASN A 760 26.57 -32.80 15.95
CA ASN A 760 27.22 -33.62 14.93
C ASN A 760 26.78 -35.09 15.06
N SER A 761 26.44 -35.73 13.93
CA SER A 761 26.71 -37.16 13.75
C SER A 761 27.00 -37.46 12.27
N SER A 762 27.85 -38.47 12.02
CA SER A 762 28.44 -38.74 10.71
C SER A 762 27.93 -40.03 10.07
N VAL A 763 27.58 -40.01 8.80
CA VAL A 763 27.52 -41.21 7.93
C VAL A 763 28.19 -40.92 6.59
N ARG A 764 28.88 -41.93 6.03
CA ARG A 764 29.62 -41.87 4.76
C ARG A 764 29.16 -43.00 3.83
N SER A 765 29.20 -42.75 2.52
CA SER A 765 29.41 -43.73 1.42
C SER A 765 28.25 -44.61 0.93
N LEU A 766 28.50 -45.24 -0.24
CA LEU A 766 27.69 -46.18 -1.04
C LEU A 766 26.58 -45.51 -1.89
N ALA A 767 26.61 -45.41 -3.23
CA ALA A 767 27.08 -46.29 -4.33
C ALA A 767 26.18 -47.55 -4.51
N SER A 768 25.80 -48.01 -5.72
CA SER A 768 26.40 -47.80 -7.06
C SER A 768 25.53 -48.28 -8.26
N ARG A 769 25.95 -47.92 -9.50
CA ARG A 769 25.77 -48.67 -10.79
C ARG A 769 24.36 -48.81 -11.42
N PRO A 770 24.24 -49.23 -12.70
CA PRO A 770 25.25 -49.35 -13.78
C PRO A 770 24.91 -48.59 -15.10
N LYS A 771 25.81 -48.66 -16.09
CA LYS A 771 25.54 -48.38 -17.52
C LYS A 771 25.44 -49.67 -18.33
N ALA A 772 24.77 -49.60 -19.46
CA ALA A 772 25.07 -50.31 -20.71
C ALA A 772 24.53 -49.46 -21.88
N GLU A 773 24.94 -49.56 -23.13
CA GLU A 773 26.25 -49.66 -23.79
C GLU A 773 25.94 -49.76 -25.30
N THR A 774 26.43 -48.82 -26.12
CA THR A 774 26.65 -48.98 -27.59
C THR A 774 25.40 -49.20 -28.50
N THR A 775 25.41 -48.95 -29.82
CA THR A 775 26.51 -48.79 -30.81
C THR A 775 26.40 -47.55 -31.73
N THR A 776 27.49 -47.36 -32.48
CA THR A 776 27.79 -46.55 -33.67
C THR A 776 26.80 -46.68 -34.87
N GLU A 777 26.82 -45.89 -35.97
CA GLU A 777 27.79 -44.90 -36.49
C GLU A 777 27.23 -43.82 -37.47
N SER A 778 28.15 -43.08 -38.12
CA SER A 778 28.05 -42.04 -39.18
C SER A 778 27.35 -42.46 -40.51
N ALA A 779 27.17 -41.65 -41.59
CA ALA A 779 27.71 -40.35 -42.05
C ALA A 779 26.69 -39.66 -43.03
N ARG A 780 26.44 -38.33 -43.07
CA ARG A 780 27.20 -37.18 -43.62
C ARG A 780 27.07 -36.93 -45.17
N VAL A 781 26.96 -35.64 -45.56
CA VAL A 781 27.35 -34.98 -46.87
C VAL A 781 26.27 -34.60 -47.93
N ARG A 782 26.05 -33.27 -48.03
CA ARG A 782 25.82 -32.35 -49.20
C ARG A 782 24.81 -32.66 -50.33
N GLY A 783 23.97 -31.64 -50.64
CA GLY A 783 23.40 -31.42 -51.98
C GLY A 783 22.43 -30.22 -52.10
N LYS A 784 22.74 -29.24 -52.97
CA LYS A 784 21.80 -28.22 -53.49
C LYS A 784 22.03 -28.03 -55.00
N PRO A 785 21.05 -28.35 -55.85
CA PRO A 785 20.49 -27.40 -56.84
C PRO A 785 18.96 -27.62 -57.10
N VAL A 786 18.17 -26.85 -57.88
CA VAL A 786 18.15 -25.44 -58.34
C VAL A 786 16.71 -25.09 -58.84
N ARG A 787 16.22 -23.87 -58.56
CA ARG A 787 15.10 -23.11 -59.23
C ARG A 787 13.67 -23.70 -59.45
N MET A 788 12.71 -22.77 -59.30
CA MET A 788 11.53 -22.49 -60.16
C MET A 788 10.16 -23.18 -59.97
N ASN A 789 9.23 -22.34 -59.48
CA ASN A 789 7.89 -21.99 -60.03
C ASN A 789 6.68 -22.96 -60.03
N THR A 790 5.56 -22.40 -59.53
CA THR A 790 4.15 -22.52 -59.99
C THR A 790 3.50 -23.90 -60.14
N SER A 791 2.50 -24.21 -59.29
CA SER A 791 1.06 -24.24 -59.68
C SER A 791 0.11 -24.82 -58.60
N GLU A 792 -1.09 -24.24 -58.47
CA GLU A 792 -2.34 -24.91 -58.05
C GLU A 792 -3.06 -25.44 -59.33
N PRO A 793 -4.20 -26.20 -59.35
CA PRO A 793 -5.20 -26.42 -58.27
C PRO A 793 -5.86 -27.84 -58.25
N LEU A 794 -7.09 -27.90 -57.69
CA LEU A 794 -8.17 -28.93 -57.73
C LEU A 794 -8.40 -29.66 -56.38
N MET A 795 -9.60 -29.71 -55.75
CA MET A 795 -10.94 -30.18 -56.19
C MET A 795 -10.98 -31.70 -56.46
N ARG A 796 -11.98 -32.52 -56.06
CA ARG A 796 -13.44 -32.36 -55.70
C ARG A 796 -13.90 -33.67 -54.97
N THR A 797 -15.13 -34.01 -54.55
CA THR A 797 -16.53 -33.47 -54.67
C THR A 797 -17.46 -34.09 -53.59
N ARG A 798 -18.49 -33.36 -53.11
CA ARG A 798 -19.86 -33.84 -52.69
C ARG A 798 -19.96 -34.76 -51.44
N LYS A 799 -21.11 -34.91 -50.76
CA LYS A 799 -22.52 -34.40 -50.86
C LYS A 799 -23.07 -34.21 -49.40
N ASP A 800 -24.26 -33.72 -49.04
CA ASP A 800 -25.48 -33.27 -49.75
C ASP A 800 -26.25 -32.16 -48.97
N HIS A 801 -27.55 -31.96 -49.23
CA HIS A 801 -28.37 -30.78 -48.84
C HIS A 801 -29.89 -31.06 -49.04
N PRO A 802 -30.87 -30.13 -48.86
CA PRO A 802 -30.93 -28.78 -48.23
C PRO A 802 -32.15 -28.71 -47.24
N PRO A 803 -32.94 -27.61 -47.03
CA PRO A 803 -32.84 -26.14 -47.26
C PRO A 803 -32.98 -25.37 -45.91
N GLN A 804 -33.51 -24.14 -45.69
CA GLN A 804 -34.04 -22.93 -46.41
C GLN A 804 -33.99 -21.76 -45.36
N TRP A 805 -34.00 -20.44 -45.59
CA TRP A 805 -34.06 -19.47 -46.71
C TRP A 805 -32.69 -18.72 -46.83
N LYS A 806 -32.36 -17.69 -47.64
CA LYS A 806 -33.04 -16.64 -48.46
C LYS A 806 -33.59 -15.38 -47.72
N GLN A 807 -33.43 -14.13 -48.22
CA GLN A 807 -32.39 -13.58 -49.11
C GLN A 807 -32.26 -12.03 -49.03
N SER A 808 -31.00 -11.56 -48.95
CA SER A 808 -30.39 -10.29 -49.42
C SER A 808 -31.17 -9.05 -49.95
N ARG A 809 -30.67 -7.86 -49.54
CA ARG A 809 -30.34 -6.64 -50.34
C ARG A 809 -31.37 -6.05 -51.34
N ARG A 810 -31.81 -4.79 -51.13
CA ARG A 810 -31.29 -3.57 -51.82
C ARG A 810 -32.00 -2.27 -51.41
N SER A 811 -31.31 -1.16 -51.65
CA SER A 811 -31.73 0.24 -51.46
C SER A 811 -32.67 0.77 -52.56
N ARG A 812 -33.61 1.67 -52.23
CA ARG A 812 -33.76 2.97 -52.92
C ARG A 812 -34.61 3.99 -52.15
N SER A 813 -34.27 5.25 -52.41
CA SER A 813 -34.84 6.53 -51.98
C SER A 813 -36.37 6.72 -52.05
N TYR A 814 -36.90 7.60 -51.18
CA TYR A 814 -37.91 8.61 -51.57
C TYR A 814 -37.60 9.98 -50.93
N ARG A 815 -38.34 11.03 -51.31
CA ARG A 815 -37.98 12.46 -51.14
C ARG A 815 -39.09 13.26 -50.44
N VAL A 816 -38.66 14.23 -49.62
CA VAL A 816 -39.33 15.43 -49.06
C VAL A 816 -40.80 15.69 -49.43
N GLY A 817 -41.63 15.98 -48.42
CA GLY A 817 -42.88 16.74 -48.49
C GLY A 817 -43.03 17.63 -47.24
N THR A 818 -43.71 18.79 -47.34
CA THR A 818 -43.64 19.87 -46.34
C THR A 818 -44.95 20.64 -46.13
N GLN A 819 -45.28 20.95 -44.88
CA GLN A 819 -46.10 22.10 -44.42
C GLN A 819 -45.63 22.43 -42.99
N ARG A 820 -45.39 23.67 -42.53
CA ARG A 820 -45.98 25.02 -42.77
C ARG A 820 -47.41 25.18 -42.25
N ASP A 821 -47.79 26.25 -41.54
CA ASP A 821 -47.03 27.36 -40.90
C ASP A 821 -47.87 27.95 -39.75
N SER A 822 -47.22 28.63 -38.79
CA SER A 822 -47.83 29.64 -37.89
C SER A 822 -46.72 30.45 -37.23
N GLU A 823 -46.58 31.72 -37.60
CA GLU A 823 -45.54 32.64 -37.09
C GLU A 823 -46.09 33.56 -35.99
N LEU A 824 -45.22 34.13 -35.15
CA LEU A 824 -45.13 35.60 -35.02
C LEU A 824 -43.93 36.11 -34.19
N ALA A 825 -43.41 37.26 -34.64
CA ALA A 825 -42.69 38.31 -33.88
C ALA A 825 -41.41 37.97 -33.09
N VAL A 826 -40.26 38.08 -33.79
CA VAL A 826 -38.91 38.23 -33.21
C VAL A 826 -38.60 39.72 -32.91
N LYS A 827 -37.98 40.03 -31.75
CA LYS A 827 -36.85 40.98 -31.52
C LYS A 827 -36.68 41.32 -30.01
N ALA A 828 -35.53 41.74 -29.47
CA ALA A 828 -34.10 41.48 -29.76
C ALA A 828 -33.22 42.18 -28.68
N GLY A 829 -32.00 41.70 -28.42
CA GLY A 829 -31.00 42.35 -27.53
C GLY A 829 -30.74 41.61 -26.21
N VAL A 830 -30.00 40.49 -26.15
CA VAL A 830 -28.54 40.29 -26.37
C VAL A 830 -27.67 40.76 -25.20
N GLY A 831 -27.11 39.79 -24.45
CA GLY A 831 -26.10 39.96 -23.41
C GLY A 831 -25.40 38.63 -23.12
N HIS A 832 -24.49 38.20 -24.00
CA HIS A 832 -24.08 36.79 -24.09
C HIS A 832 -22.62 36.55 -23.67
N ARG A 833 -22.38 35.63 -22.71
CA ARG A 833 -21.05 35.01 -22.51
C ARG A 833 -21.20 33.60 -21.92
N GLY A 834 -21.36 32.59 -22.78
CA GLY A 834 -21.57 31.20 -22.37
C GLY A 834 -20.26 30.40 -22.21
N PHE A 835 -20.17 29.62 -21.14
CA PHE A 835 -19.17 28.54 -21.04
C PHE A 835 -19.52 27.40 -22.02
N ARG A 836 -18.50 26.77 -22.62
CA ARG A 836 -18.68 25.57 -23.45
C ARG A 836 -17.58 24.55 -23.17
N VAL A 837 -17.92 23.52 -22.41
CA VAL A 837 -17.08 22.31 -22.28
C VAL A 837 -16.97 21.62 -23.64
N LYS A 838 -15.78 21.15 -23.99
CA LYS A 838 -15.55 20.26 -25.13
C LYS A 838 -14.75 19.03 -24.68
N GLU A 839 -15.40 17.88 -24.66
CA GLU A 839 -14.69 16.61 -24.80
C GLU A 839 -14.27 16.45 -26.28
N GLY A 840 -13.10 15.83 -26.52
CA GLY A 840 -12.57 15.67 -27.87
C GLY A 840 -11.23 14.94 -27.89
N ILE A 841 -11.27 13.62 -28.05
CA ILE A 841 -10.08 12.78 -28.18
C ILE A 841 -9.61 12.79 -29.64
N HIS A 842 -8.40 13.28 -29.91
CA HIS A 842 -7.73 13.13 -31.20
C HIS A 842 -6.47 12.26 -31.08
N PRO A 843 -6.28 11.23 -31.92
CA PRO A 843 -5.04 10.47 -31.97
C PRO A 843 -3.96 11.23 -32.75
N GLY A 844 -2.75 11.30 -32.19
CA GLY A 844 -1.61 11.94 -32.84
C GLY A 844 -1.08 11.16 -34.05
N ARG A 845 -0.79 11.86 -35.15
CA ARG A 845 -0.06 11.30 -36.31
C ARG A 845 1.38 10.96 -35.91
N ILE A 846 1.88 9.81 -36.38
CA ILE A 846 3.32 9.52 -36.43
C ILE A 846 3.77 9.65 -37.90
N SER A 847 4.75 10.52 -38.15
CA SER A 847 5.38 10.67 -39.46
C SER A 847 6.38 9.55 -39.68
N TYR A 848 6.21 8.76 -40.74
CA TYR A 848 7.23 7.84 -41.25
C TYR A 848 7.89 8.45 -42.48
N VAL A 849 9.18 8.76 -42.39
CA VAL A 849 10.04 8.96 -43.56
C VAL A 849 10.48 7.58 -44.05
N ARG A 850 10.37 7.34 -45.35
CA ARG A 850 10.77 6.07 -45.97
C ARG A 850 11.47 6.40 -47.28
N ASN A 851 12.79 6.24 -47.32
CA ASN A 851 13.52 6.35 -48.58
C ASN A 851 13.02 5.25 -49.55
N ARG A 852 12.96 5.61 -50.83
CA ARG A 852 12.86 4.69 -51.95
C ARG A 852 14.07 4.94 -52.84
N GLU A 853 14.77 3.89 -53.18
CA GLU A 853 15.51 3.81 -54.43
C GLU A 853 14.86 2.70 -55.27
N THR A 854 14.94 2.89 -56.58
CA THR A 854 14.25 2.17 -57.67
C THR A 854 15.24 1.29 -58.44
N PRO A 855 14.80 0.36 -59.32
CA PRO A 855 13.44 0.11 -59.82
C PRO A 855 12.63 -0.93 -59.03
#